data_AF-A0A6P6MHG8-F1
#
_entry.id   AF-A0A6P6MHG8-F1
#
_cell.length_a   1.000
_cell.length_b   1.000
_cell.length_c   1.000
_cell.angle_alpha   90.00
_cell.angle_beta   90.00
_cell.angle_gamma   90.00
#
_symmetry.space_group_name_H-M   'P 1'
#
loop_
_entity.id
_entity.type
_entity.pdbx_description
1 polymer ?
#
loop_
_entity_poly.entity_id
_entity_poly.type
_entity_poly.pdbx_seq_one_letter_code
_entity_poly.pdbx_strand_id
1 'polypeptide(L)'
;MSDRTMARQVLLFIWFLSLSSALGQVSYSIPEEMAKGSLVGNIAQDLGLDLKRLQSGKARIYTGDSAEYIELNKERGVLLIKERIDREALCGQTTPCALHLQIILENPMEFFSVTIEITDINDNTPSFKKSMIVFKISESAVLGSKFMLEPAIDLDVGINGLQSYTLKPTDNFNLKFKNQPGDEKNVEMILKKPLDREKQHDIKLVLTAIDGGDSQLSGSIEIHVTVLDVNDNAPVFLQSVYKATVTENAPKDTVVSQVSATDADEGINSKIEYCIANMHDDDDQLFDINTNNGQITVVGVIDFENARNYEIRVQATDHGGFTDSCKIIVDVIDINDNKPVINIMSKTNVIAENSASETVVTMINVQDLDSGENGKVQCSINENIPFTLRSTNANFFSLVTDGDLDRERESEYNISVTCADEGVPSLSSSVTLSLKISDVNDNAPVFDKSSYEASVQENNTPGLSIFTVRAIDADFNQNARVSYILEDSSVNGVPVSSLVSVSADSGVIHAVRSFDYEQIKDFQFRVKAQDGGSPPLSSNVSVKIMIQDQNDNAPQVLYPVQSGASVVAEIVPRSADVGYLVTKVVAVDVDSGQNAWLSYKLQKATDRALFEVGLHNGEVRTVRQVTDKDAVKQRLTVVVEDNGQPSRSATVNVNVAVADSFPEVLSEFTDFTQDNDYNDNLTFYLVLALAVVSFLFIVSIIAILSVKCYRWRRERMFYKSGANLPVIPYYPPLYADVGGTGTLQHVYNYEVCRTTDSRKSDLKYGRPCSESIISLDSSGTQTLTHAQRGQLNFDDCDDQQKPPNADWRFTQNQRPGPSGAAATPEVAVGTGPWPNPPTEAEQLQALMAAANEVSEATNTLGPGTMGLSTRYNPQFTLQHVPDYRQNVYIPGSTATLTSSQQQAQQALPPQQAAIAAAAAQPEPPKAAQTPASKKKPTKKEKK
;
A
#
# COMPACT_ATOMS: atom_id res chain seq x y z
N MET A 1 -40.17 -64.36 114.33
CA MET A 1 -39.98 -65.84 114.36
C MET A 1 -38.52 -66.06 114.68
N SER A 2 -38.20 -66.68 115.82
CA SER A 2 -37.83 -68.11 115.93
C SER A 2 -36.60 -68.47 115.10
N ASP A 3 -35.52 -69.04 115.65
CA ASP A 3 -35.22 -69.49 117.03
C ASP A 3 -33.71 -69.21 117.33
N ARG A 4 -33.12 -69.41 118.52
CA ARG A 4 -33.48 -70.27 119.67
C ARG A 4 -33.01 -69.67 121.01
N THR A 5 -33.22 -70.40 122.11
CA THR A 5 -32.81 -70.05 123.49
C THR A 5 -31.91 -71.11 124.14
N MET A 6 -30.95 -70.67 124.97
CA MET A 6 -30.34 -71.41 126.10
C MET A 6 -29.87 -70.35 127.13
N ALA A 7 -30.67 -69.99 128.14
CA ALA A 7 -30.65 -70.64 129.46
C ALA A 7 -29.22 -70.67 130.07
N ARG A 8 -28.69 -69.57 130.62
CA ARG A 8 -29.09 -68.85 131.86
C ARG A 8 -28.94 -69.67 133.16
N GLN A 9 -27.78 -70.32 133.40
CA GLN A 9 -27.52 -70.94 134.72
C GLN A 9 -26.06 -70.99 135.22
N VAL A 10 -25.19 -70.03 134.83
CA VAL A 10 -23.84 -69.84 135.46
C VAL A 10 -23.63 -68.38 135.86
N LEU A 11 -24.58 -67.83 136.63
CA LEU A 11 -24.71 -66.39 136.90
C LEU A 11 -24.61 -66.04 138.39
N LEU A 12 -23.88 -66.85 139.18
CA LEU A 12 -23.90 -66.74 140.65
C LEU A 12 -22.62 -67.19 141.39
N PHE A 13 -21.50 -67.46 140.71
CA PHE A 13 -20.27 -67.97 141.36
C PHE A 13 -18.93 -67.36 140.92
N ILE A 14 -18.91 -66.37 140.02
CA ILE A 14 -17.71 -65.64 139.61
C ILE A 14 -17.99 -64.13 139.70
N TRP A 15 -18.23 -63.64 140.91
CA TRP A 15 -18.50 -62.22 141.19
C TRP A 15 -17.72 -61.69 142.42
N PHE A 16 -16.63 -62.37 142.79
CA PHE A 16 -15.85 -62.07 144.00
C PHE A 16 -14.32 -62.14 143.83
N LEU A 17 -13.82 -62.33 142.61
CA LEU A 17 -12.38 -62.37 142.30
C LEU A 17 -12.06 -61.50 141.08
N SER A 18 -12.10 -60.19 141.29
CA SER A 18 -11.68 -59.18 140.32
C SER A 18 -11.14 -57.94 141.03
N LEU A 19 -10.04 -58.08 141.79
CA LEU A 19 -9.20 -56.93 142.12
C LEU A 19 -8.33 -56.60 140.91
N SER A 20 -8.40 -55.34 140.48
CA SER A 20 -7.71 -54.82 139.31
C SER A 20 -6.32 -54.30 139.64
N SER A 21 -5.33 -54.63 138.81
CA SER A 21 -4.04 -53.92 138.72
C SER A 21 -3.96 -53.22 137.37
N ALA A 22 -4.35 -51.95 137.32
CA ALA A 22 -4.22 -51.12 136.13
C ALA A 22 -2.86 -50.40 136.11
N LEU A 23 -2.11 -50.51 135.01
CA LEU A 23 -0.94 -49.67 134.75
C LEU A 23 -1.42 -48.38 134.08
N GLY A 24 -1.21 -47.23 134.74
CA GLY A 24 -1.66 -45.93 134.25
C GLY A 24 -0.78 -45.41 133.11
N GLN A 25 -1.34 -45.38 131.90
CA GLN A 25 -0.84 -44.59 130.78
C GLN A 25 -1.90 -43.53 130.44
N VAL A 26 -1.47 -42.29 130.21
CA VAL A 26 -2.36 -41.18 129.85
C VAL A 26 -1.95 -40.61 128.49
N SER A 27 -2.95 -40.27 127.68
CA SER A 27 -2.76 -39.59 126.40
C SER A 27 -3.54 -38.28 126.39
N TYR A 28 -2.85 -37.17 126.16
CA TYR A 28 -3.49 -35.88 125.86
C TYR A 28 -3.36 -35.57 124.38
N SER A 29 -4.31 -34.80 123.86
CA SER A 29 -4.25 -34.18 122.53
C SER A 29 -4.31 -32.68 122.76
N ILE A 30 -3.36 -31.95 122.19
CA ILE A 30 -3.31 -30.48 122.25
C ILE A 30 -3.09 -29.91 120.85
N PRO A 31 -3.73 -28.78 120.52
CA PRO A 31 -3.31 -28.00 119.36
C PRO A 31 -1.91 -27.44 119.59
N GLU A 32 -1.19 -27.22 118.51
CA GLU A 32 0.10 -26.55 118.55
C GLU A 32 0.00 -25.05 118.80
N GLU A 33 1.14 -24.37 118.79
CA GLU A 33 1.33 -22.91 118.86
C GLU A 33 0.69 -22.20 120.09
N MET A 34 0.12 -22.98 121.02
CA MET A 34 -0.47 -22.59 122.29
C MET A 34 0.50 -21.77 123.15
N ALA A 35 -0.03 -20.73 123.79
CA ALA A 35 0.74 -19.81 124.61
C ALA A 35 1.45 -20.50 125.78
N LYS A 36 2.67 -20.05 126.11
CA LYS A 36 3.40 -20.47 127.30
C LYS A 36 2.56 -20.28 128.58
N GLY A 37 2.52 -21.29 129.43
CA GLY A 37 1.69 -21.38 130.63
C GLY A 37 0.30 -21.98 130.42
N SER A 38 -0.09 -22.32 129.18
CA SER A 38 -1.37 -22.97 128.88
C SER A 38 -1.46 -24.39 129.49
N LEU A 39 -2.68 -24.80 129.84
CA LEU A 39 -2.98 -26.09 130.45
C LEU A 39 -3.02 -27.20 129.39
N VAL A 40 -2.24 -28.26 129.60
CA VAL A 40 -2.26 -29.49 128.78
C VAL A 40 -3.23 -30.52 129.36
N GLY A 41 -3.20 -30.73 130.68
CA GLY A 41 -4.00 -31.76 131.35
C GLY A 41 -3.78 -31.84 132.86
N ASN A 42 -4.69 -32.52 133.58
CA ASN A 42 -4.66 -32.63 135.04
C ASN A 42 -4.15 -33.99 135.49
N ILE A 43 -2.85 -34.21 135.33
CA ILE A 43 -2.23 -35.52 135.55
C ILE A 43 -2.40 -36.05 136.99
N ALA A 44 -2.58 -35.20 138.00
CA ALA A 44 -2.95 -35.62 139.35
C ALA A 44 -4.33 -36.31 139.39
N GLN A 45 -5.32 -35.71 138.75
CA GLN A 45 -6.67 -36.28 138.66
C GLN A 45 -6.69 -37.53 137.76
N ASP A 46 -6.02 -37.46 136.61
CA ASP A 46 -6.10 -38.48 135.56
C ASP A 46 -5.30 -39.76 135.91
N LEU A 47 -4.25 -39.65 136.73
CA LEU A 47 -3.54 -40.80 137.33
C LEU A 47 -4.04 -41.17 138.75
N GLY A 48 -4.99 -40.43 139.32
CA GLY A 48 -5.47 -40.66 140.70
C GLY A 48 -4.44 -40.38 141.80
N LEU A 49 -3.48 -39.48 141.55
CA LEU A 49 -2.41 -39.11 142.48
C LEU A 49 -2.82 -37.90 143.35
N ASP A 50 -2.77 -38.06 144.68
CA ASP A 50 -2.96 -36.94 145.62
C ASP A 50 -1.88 -35.86 145.40
N LEU A 51 -2.25 -34.58 145.48
CA LEU A 51 -1.33 -33.45 145.32
C LEU A 51 -0.15 -33.51 146.31
N LYS A 52 -0.39 -34.02 147.52
CA LYS A 52 0.66 -34.27 148.52
C LYS A 52 1.65 -35.36 148.10
N ARG A 53 1.24 -36.34 147.30
CA ARG A 53 2.11 -37.40 146.76
C ARG A 53 3.04 -36.86 145.68
N LEU A 54 2.58 -35.95 144.81
CA LEU A 54 3.44 -35.28 143.82
C LEU A 54 4.52 -34.42 144.48
N GLN A 55 4.20 -33.69 145.54
CA GLN A 55 5.17 -32.90 146.29
C GLN A 55 6.15 -33.77 147.10
N SER A 56 5.65 -34.68 147.92
CA SER A 56 6.50 -35.54 148.77
C SER A 56 7.36 -36.53 147.98
N GLY A 57 6.83 -37.05 146.87
CA GLY A 57 7.56 -37.90 145.91
C GLY A 57 8.43 -37.14 144.91
N LYS A 58 8.63 -35.83 145.09
CA LYS A 58 9.48 -34.97 144.22
C LYS A 58 9.19 -35.10 142.71
N ALA A 59 7.93 -35.29 142.32
CA ALA A 59 7.54 -35.65 140.95
C ALA A 59 8.27 -34.81 139.88
N ARG A 60 8.86 -35.45 138.88
CA ARG A 60 9.61 -34.79 137.79
C ARG A 60 9.29 -35.41 136.44
N ILE A 61 9.27 -34.58 135.40
CA ILE A 61 9.27 -35.04 134.02
C ILE A 61 10.69 -35.51 133.66
N TYR A 62 10.76 -36.55 132.83
CA TYR A 62 11.92 -36.97 132.07
C TYR A 62 11.50 -37.06 130.59
N THR A 63 12.02 -36.16 129.77
CA THR A 63 12.13 -36.36 128.32
C THR A 63 13.51 -36.91 128.00
N GLY A 64 13.65 -37.59 126.85
CA GLY A 64 14.93 -38.11 126.39
C GLY A 64 15.76 -37.01 125.72
N ASP A 65 15.70 -36.98 124.39
CA ASP A 65 16.42 -35.99 123.57
C ASP A 65 15.53 -34.81 123.12
N SER A 66 14.23 -34.85 123.44
CA SER A 66 13.29 -33.74 123.17
C SER A 66 13.42 -32.62 124.20
N ALA A 67 13.47 -31.39 123.71
CA ALA A 67 13.48 -30.19 124.55
C ALA A 67 12.27 -30.17 125.50
N GLU A 68 12.42 -29.50 126.65
CA GLU A 68 11.42 -29.48 127.72
C GLU A 68 10.20 -28.58 127.36
N TYR A 69 9.46 -28.88 126.29
CA TYR A 69 8.27 -28.11 125.89
C TYR A 69 7.17 -28.06 126.96
N ILE A 70 7.19 -28.99 127.92
CA ILE A 70 6.09 -29.24 128.87
C ILE A 70 6.65 -29.34 130.30
N GLU A 71 6.02 -28.64 131.23
CA GLU A 71 6.39 -28.54 132.65
C GLU A 71 5.30 -29.14 133.56
N LEU A 72 5.71 -29.81 134.64
CA LEU A 72 4.79 -30.33 135.67
C LEU A 72 4.66 -29.35 136.84
N ASN A 73 3.52 -28.68 136.96
CA ASN A 73 3.20 -27.87 138.12
C ASN A 73 2.83 -28.78 139.31
N LYS A 74 3.78 -28.95 140.24
CA LYS A 74 3.70 -29.89 141.37
C LYS A 74 2.74 -29.46 142.48
N GLU A 75 2.30 -28.21 142.49
CA GLU A 75 1.34 -27.69 143.47
C GLU A 75 -0.11 -27.91 143.03
N ARG A 76 -0.37 -27.73 141.74
CA ARG A 76 -1.70 -27.86 141.12
C ARG A 76 -1.96 -29.22 140.50
N GLY A 77 -0.93 -30.04 140.29
CA GLY A 77 -1.06 -31.38 139.72
C GLY A 77 -1.28 -31.41 138.21
N VAL A 78 -0.89 -30.35 137.50
CA VAL A 78 -1.20 -30.15 136.07
C VAL A 78 0.06 -30.08 135.21
N LEU A 79 -0.06 -30.51 133.96
CA LEU A 79 0.93 -30.27 132.91
C LEU A 79 0.66 -28.91 132.24
N LEU A 80 1.69 -28.10 132.09
CA LEU A 80 1.66 -26.77 131.47
C LEU A 80 2.66 -26.69 130.31
N ILE A 81 2.38 -25.84 129.32
CA ILE A 81 3.30 -25.59 128.20
C ILE A 81 4.40 -24.62 128.65
N LYS A 82 5.67 -25.02 128.52
CA LYS A 82 6.86 -24.24 128.92
C LYS A 82 7.42 -23.42 127.75
N GLU A 83 7.44 -24.02 126.57
CA GLU A 83 7.93 -23.45 125.31
C GLU A 83 6.84 -23.59 124.25
N ARG A 84 6.75 -22.65 123.30
CA ARG A 84 5.75 -22.71 122.22
C ARG A 84 6.09 -23.93 121.34
N ILE A 85 5.09 -24.72 120.98
CA ILE A 85 5.23 -25.97 120.22
C ILE A 85 4.91 -25.66 118.77
N ASP A 86 5.88 -25.85 117.90
CA ASP A 86 5.86 -25.70 116.44
C ASP A 86 5.99 -27.13 115.89
N ARG A 87 4.95 -27.62 115.21
CA ARG A 87 4.84 -29.03 114.78
C ARG A 87 5.64 -29.28 113.51
N GLU A 88 5.80 -28.29 112.66
CA GLU A 88 6.53 -28.34 111.38
C GLU A 88 8.03 -28.49 111.64
N ALA A 89 8.58 -27.74 112.60
CA ALA A 89 9.97 -27.87 113.03
C ALA A 89 10.26 -29.17 113.80
N LEU A 90 9.25 -29.73 114.48
CA LEU A 90 9.39 -30.97 115.26
C LEU A 90 9.21 -32.26 114.44
N CYS A 91 8.21 -32.29 113.57
CA CYS A 91 7.75 -33.48 112.86
C CYS A 91 7.75 -33.32 111.33
N GLY A 92 7.83 -32.09 110.81
CA GLY A 92 7.61 -31.81 109.39
C GLY A 92 6.25 -32.34 108.94
N GLN A 93 6.20 -33.00 107.79
CA GLN A 93 4.97 -33.63 107.28
C GLN A 93 4.67 -35.02 107.89
N THR A 94 5.31 -35.39 109.01
CA THR A 94 5.13 -36.72 109.64
C THR A 94 3.90 -36.77 110.53
N THR A 95 3.01 -37.74 110.29
CA THR A 95 1.78 -37.97 111.08
C THR A 95 1.70 -39.41 111.59
N PRO A 96 1.23 -39.64 112.84
CA PRO A 96 0.91 -38.66 113.88
C PRO A 96 2.17 -38.01 114.49
N CYS A 97 2.07 -36.76 114.91
CA CYS A 97 3.13 -36.06 115.65
C CYS A 97 2.86 -36.15 117.15
N ALA A 98 3.77 -36.74 117.93
CA ALA A 98 3.55 -36.98 119.35
C ALA A 98 4.83 -36.80 120.19
N LEU A 99 4.68 -36.07 121.30
CA LEU A 99 5.70 -35.97 122.34
C LEU A 99 5.50 -37.09 123.36
N HIS A 100 6.54 -37.89 123.59
CA HIS A 100 6.56 -38.92 124.63
C HIS A 100 7.38 -38.43 125.83
N LEU A 101 6.76 -38.41 127.02
CA LEU A 101 7.42 -38.03 128.26
C LEU A 101 7.08 -39.00 129.39
N GLN A 102 7.95 -39.09 130.39
CA GLN A 102 7.77 -39.95 131.56
C GLN A 102 7.74 -39.10 132.82
N ILE A 103 6.77 -39.34 133.71
CA ILE A 103 6.66 -38.66 135.00
C ILE A 103 7.12 -39.63 136.09
N ILE A 104 8.21 -39.29 136.77
CA ILE A 104 8.87 -40.11 137.78
C ILE A 104 8.59 -39.54 139.16
N LEU A 105 8.10 -40.39 140.07
CA LEU A 105 7.95 -40.13 141.50
C LEU A 105 8.93 -41.01 142.28
N GLU A 106 9.47 -40.46 143.37
CA GLU A 106 10.42 -41.11 144.26
C GLU A 106 9.73 -41.57 145.57
N ASN A 107 10.27 -42.62 146.21
CA ASN A 107 9.85 -43.15 147.53
C ASN A 107 8.32 -43.34 147.75
N PRO A 108 7.70 -44.42 147.25
CA PRO A 108 8.25 -45.46 146.38
C PRO A 108 8.57 -44.93 144.97
N MET A 109 9.45 -45.64 144.25
CA MET A 109 9.78 -45.33 142.86
C MET A 109 8.65 -45.78 141.94
N GLU A 110 7.99 -44.82 141.28
CA GLU A 110 6.88 -45.03 140.35
C GLU A 110 7.14 -44.18 139.10
N PHE A 111 6.83 -44.70 137.90
CA PHE A 111 6.92 -43.95 136.66
C PHE A 111 5.64 -44.12 135.84
N PHE A 112 5.21 -43.03 135.21
CA PHE A 112 4.01 -42.99 134.37
C PHE A 112 4.35 -42.44 132.99
N SER A 113 4.00 -43.19 131.95
CA SER A 113 4.18 -42.75 130.56
C SER A 113 3.03 -41.86 130.14
N VAL A 114 3.36 -40.68 129.60
CA VAL A 114 2.39 -39.75 129.01
C VAL A 114 2.76 -39.52 127.54
N THR A 115 1.80 -39.74 126.66
CA THR A 115 1.91 -39.35 125.24
C THR A 115 1.07 -38.11 125.00
N ILE A 116 1.61 -37.15 124.26
CA ILE A 116 0.95 -35.87 124.00
C ILE A 116 0.96 -35.68 122.49
N GLU A 117 -0.17 -35.96 121.86
CA GLU A 117 -0.39 -35.83 120.42
C GLU A 117 -0.60 -34.35 120.09
N ILE A 118 0.20 -33.84 119.15
CA ILE A 118 0.13 -32.46 118.68
C ILE A 118 -0.78 -32.44 117.46
N THR A 119 -1.92 -31.76 117.56
CA THR A 119 -2.83 -31.57 116.43
C THR A 119 -2.48 -30.29 115.68
N ASP A 120 -2.31 -30.47 114.38
CA ASP A 120 -1.98 -29.48 113.37
C ASP A 120 -2.97 -28.28 113.33
N ILE A 121 -2.43 -27.06 113.20
CA ILE A 121 -3.20 -25.82 112.94
C ILE A 121 -2.91 -25.33 111.52
N ASN A 122 -3.93 -24.78 110.84
CA ASN A 122 -3.79 -24.13 109.53
C ASN A 122 -3.12 -22.75 109.67
N ASP A 123 -1.81 -22.73 109.89
CA ASP A 123 -1.00 -21.57 110.25
C ASP A 123 0.03 -21.21 109.15
N ASN A 124 0.40 -22.16 108.29
CA ASN A 124 1.17 -21.89 107.07
C ASN A 124 0.24 -21.59 105.88
N THR A 125 0.85 -21.10 104.79
CA THR A 125 0.12 -20.79 103.55
C THR A 125 0.73 -21.52 102.36
N PRO A 126 -0.07 -22.12 101.45
CA PRO A 126 0.42 -22.70 100.21
C PRO A 126 1.31 -21.72 99.43
N SER A 127 2.55 -22.12 99.11
CA SER A 127 3.56 -21.22 98.54
C SER A 127 4.25 -21.81 97.31
N PHE A 128 4.60 -20.97 96.33
CA PHE A 128 5.32 -21.40 95.12
C PHE A 128 6.80 -21.03 95.19
N LYS A 129 7.69 -21.90 94.70
CA LYS A 129 9.16 -21.68 94.69
C LYS A 129 9.62 -20.60 93.71
N LYS A 130 8.77 -20.20 92.77
CA LYS A 130 9.06 -19.22 91.71
C LYS A 130 8.13 -18.02 91.86
N SER A 131 8.58 -16.86 91.40
CA SER A 131 7.76 -15.64 91.33
C SER A 131 6.81 -15.63 90.13
N MET A 132 7.17 -16.31 89.04
CA MET A 132 6.40 -16.40 87.80
C MET A 132 6.79 -17.68 87.04
N ILE A 133 5.87 -18.17 86.21
CA ILE A 133 6.10 -19.25 85.24
C ILE A 133 5.98 -18.67 83.83
N VAL A 134 6.87 -19.09 82.93
CA VAL A 134 6.81 -18.69 81.51
C VAL A 134 6.72 -19.95 80.65
N PHE A 135 5.72 -20.00 79.77
CA PHE A 135 5.63 -20.99 78.70
C PHE A 135 5.72 -20.28 77.35
N LYS A 136 6.29 -21.00 76.38
CA LYS A 136 6.18 -20.69 74.95
C LYS A 136 5.42 -21.85 74.31
N ILE A 137 4.26 -21.59 73.72
CA ILE A 137 3.35 -22.62 73.22
C ILE A 137 2.98 -22.27 71.79
N SER A 138 3.32 -23.14 70.84
CA SER A 138 2.89 -22.99 69.43
C SER A 138 1.36 -23.04 69.32
N GLU A 139 0.75 -22.25 68.45
CA GLU A 139 -0.71 -22.29 68.29
C GLU A 139 -1.25 -23.59 67.69
N SER A 140 -0.45 -24.24 66.85
CA SER A 140 -0.66 -25.61 66.38
C SER A 140 -0.64 -26.67 67.50
N ALA A 141 -0.46 -26.28 68.78
CA ALA A 141 -0.52 -27.19 69.91
C ALA A 141 -1.85 -27.95 69.97
N VAL A 142 -1.76 -29.28 69.84
CA VAL A 142 -2.92 -30.17 69.80
C VAL A 142 -3.78 -30.03 71.05
N LEU A 143 -5.11 -30.02 70.88
CA LEU A 143 -6.06 -29.98 71.99
C LEU A 143 -5.87 -31.18 72.93
N GLY A 144 -5.91 -30.94 74.24
CA GLY A 144 -5.55 -31.95 75.25
C GLY A 144 -4.05 -32.07 75.53
N SER A 145 -3.19 -31.30 74.85
CA SER A 145 -1.78 -31.13 75.22
C SER A 145 -1.64 -30.66 76.67
N LYS A 146 -0.55 -31.10 77.32
CA LYS A 146 -0.33 -30.96 78.76
C LYS A 146 0.96 -30.23 79.06
N PHE A 147 0.87 -29.25 79.96
CA PHE A 147 1.98 -28.45 80.45
C PHE A 147 2.09 -28.70 81.96
N MET A 148 3.22 -29.24 82.39
CA MET A 148 3.44 -29.57 83.80
C MET A 148 3.69 -28.30 84.61
N LEU A 149 2.97 -28.14 85.71
CA LEU A 149 3.14 -27.06 86.66
C LEU A 149 3.80 -27.61 87.94
N GLU A 150 4.76 -26.87 88.47
CA GLU A 150 5.35 -27.19 89.77
C GLU A 150 4.30 -26.98 90.88
N PRO A 151 4.09 -27.96 91.78
CA PRO A 151 3.14 -27.80 92.86
C PRO A 151 3.62 -26.72 93.85
N ALA A 152 2.66 -26.03 94.44
CA ALA A 152 2.86 -25.28 95.67
C ALA A 152 3.30 -26.24 96.79
N ILE A 153 4.13 -25.75 97.70
CA ILE A 153 4.48 -26.40 98.94
C ILE A 153 3.69 -25.78 100.07
N ASP A 154 3.21 -26.65 100.94
CA ASP A 154 2.51 -26.34 102.17
C ASP A 154 3.12 -27.22 103.26
N LEU A 155 3.20 -26.71 104.49
CA LEU A 155 3.88 -27.38 105.61
C LEU A 155 2.91 -28.14 106.51
N ASP A 156 1.67 -27.65 106.58
CA ASP A 156 0.56 -28.19 107.36
C ASP A 156 0.12 -29.55 106.80
N VAL A 157 -0.55 -30.37 107.61
CA VAL A 157 -0.90 -31.76 107.27
C VAL A 157 -2.39 -32.10 107.37
N GLY A 158 -2.77 -33.27 106.85
CA GLY A 158 -4.13 -33.79 106.95
C GLY A 158 -5.12 -32.99 106.10
N ILE A 159 -5.99 -32.21 106.76
CA ILE A 159 -7.00 -31.38 106.11
C ILE A 159 -6.48 -29.96 105.82
N ASN A 160 -5.64 -29.42 106.69
CA ASN A 160 -5.13 -28.06 106.57
C ASN A 160 -4.23 -27.97 105.34
N GLY A 161 -3.18 -28.79 105.25
CA GLY A 161 -2.27 -28.79 104.10
C GLY A 161 -2.94 -28.96 102.72
N LEU A 162 -2.57 -28.10 101.77
CA LEU A 162 -2.86 -28.08 100.32
C LEU A 162 -3.83 -29.15 99.80
N GLN A 163 -5.07 -28.71 99.55
CA GLN A 163 -6.15 -29.55 99.01
C GLN A 163 -6.44 -29.31 97.51
N SER A 164 -6.31 -28.07 97.01
CA SER A 164 -6.79 -27.75 95.66
C SER A 164 -6.02 -26.64 94.93
N TYR A 165 -6.28 -26.54 93.63
CA TYR A 165 -5.74 -25.49 92.77
C TYR A 165 -6.83 -24.92 91.87
N THR A 166 -6.78 -23.61 91.61
CA THR A 166 -7.65 -22.88 90.68
C THR A 166 -6.78 -22.13 89.67
N LEU A 167 -7.15 -22.18 88.39
CA LEU A 167 -6.54 -21.40 87.31
C LEU A 167 -7.54 -20.33 86.82
N LYS A 168 -7.09 -19.10 86.55
CA LYS A 168 -7.92 -18.02 85.98
C LYS A 168 -7.13 -17.18 84.98
N PRO A 169 -7.71 -16.74 83.84
CA PRO A 169 -8.96 -17.22 83.24
C PRO A 169 -8.87 -18.69 82.80
N THR A 170 -10.00 -19.31 82.46
CA THR A 170 -10.11 -20.72 82.02
C THR A 170 -10.52 -20.84 80.55
N ASP A 171 -10.19 -19.82 79.75
CA ASP A 171 -10.66 -19.69 78.38
C ASP A 171 -10.01 -20.68 77.43
N ASN A 172 -8.69 -20.63 77.29
CA ASN A 172 -7.95 -21.57 76.44
C ASN A 172 -7.47 -22.80 77.23
N PHE A 173 -7.21 -22.64 78.53
CA PHE A 173 -6.62 -23.66 79.39
C PHE A 173 -7.57 -24.11 80.50
N ASN A 174 -7.48 -25.39 80.85
CA ASN A 174 -8.13 -26.00 82.02
C ASN A 174 -7.07 -26.62 82.93
N LEU A 175 -7.39 -26.82 84.21
CA LEU A 175 -6.46 -27.40 85.18
C LEU A 175 -6.88 -28.84 85.56
N LYS A 176 -5.92 -29.73 85.70
CA LYS A 176 -6.11 -31.09 86.22
C LYS A 176 -5.07 -31.38 87.31
N PHE A 177 -5.51 -31.29 88.55
CA PHE A 177 -4.74 -31.75 89.71
C PHE A 177 -4.88 -33.27 89.87
N LYS A 178 -3.77 -33.96 90.14
CA LYS A 178 -3.74 -35.37 90.56
C LYS A 178 -3.35 -35.46 92.03
N ASN A 179 -4.25 -35.99 92.84
CA ASN A 179 -4.00 -36.32 94.24
C ASN A 179 -4.38 -37.80 94.44
N GLN A 180 -3.42 -38.71 94.24
CA GLN A 180 -3.59 -40.15 94.45
C GLN A 180 -2.57 -40.65 95.48
N PRO A 181 -2.97 -41.47 96.46
CA PRO A 181 -2.06 -41.93 97.50
C PRO A 181 -0.99 -42.86 96.91
N GLY A 182 0.26 -42.38 96.88
CA GLY A 182 1.42 -43.09 96.33
C GLY A 182 1.93 -42.58 94.97
N ASP A 183 1.27 -41.59 94.36
CA ASP A 183 1.79 -40.84 93.21
C ASP A 183 2.22 -39.43 93.64
N GLU A 184 3.13 -38.79 92.90
CA GLU A 184 3.63 -37.46 93.23
C GLU A 184 2.53 -36.39 92.95
N LYS A 185 2.38 -35.38 93.85
CA LYS A 185 1.31 -34.35 93.77
C LYS A 185 1.47 -33.46 92.52
N ASN A 186 0.96 -33.94 91.39
CA ASN A 186 1.19 -33.35 90.07
C ASN A 186 0.02 -32.45 89.59
N VAL A 187 0.37 -31.30 89.01
CA VAL A 187 -0.57 -30.32 88.47
C VAL A 187 -0.38 -30.22 86.95
N GLU A 188 -1.36 -30.67 86.18
CA GLU A 188 -1.35 -30.60 84.71
C GLU A 188 -2.21 -29.40 84.24
N MET A 189 -1.63 -28.41 83.57
CA MET A 189 -2.39 -27.45 82.76
C MET A 189 -2.67 -28.08 81.39
N ILE A 190 -3.90 -28.02 80.90
CA ILE A 190 -4.35 -28.73 79.70
C ILE A 190 -5.00 -27.73 78.73
N LEU A 191 -4.55 -27.73 77.46
CA LEU A 191 -5.13 -26.92 76.41
C LEU A 191 -6.52 -27.45 76.01
N LYS A 192 -7.53 -26.57 75.99
CA LYS A 192 -8.96 -26.90 75.81
C LYS A 192 -9.59 -26.25 74.57
N LYS A 193 -9.17 -25.03 74.23
CA LYS A 193 -9.43 -24.36 72.94
C LYS A 193 -8.10 -24.20 72.19
N PRO A 194 -8.07 -24.07 70.86
CA PRO A 194 -6.84 -23.69 70.16
C PRO A 194 -6.31 -22.34 70.67
N LEU A 195 -5.04 -22.07 70.36
CA LEU A 195 -4.47 -20.72 70.42
C LEU A 195 -4.52 -20.13 69.01
N ASP A 196 -4.21 -18.83 68.90
CA ASP A 196 -4.54 -17.94 67.78
C ASP A 196 -3.74 -16.65 68.06
N ARG A 197 -2.51 -16.54 67.51
CA ARG A 197 -1.52 -15.50 67.86
C ARG A 197 -1.91 -14.13 67.31
N GLU A 198 -2.46 -14.10 66.10
CA GLU A 198 -2.93 -12.92 65.36
C GLU A 198 -3.98 -12.16 66.18
N LYS A 199 -4.75 -12.89 66.98
CA LYS A 199 -5.75 -12.37 67.92
C LYS A 199 -5.23 -12.19 69.33
N GLN A 200 -4.36 -13.07 69.83
CA GLN A 200 -3.76 -12.94 71.16
C GLN A 200 -2.40 -13.64 71.34
N HIS A 201 -1.33 -12.95 70.91
CA HIS A 201 0.08 -13.33 71.15
C HIS A 201 0.45 -13.60 72.63
N ASP A 202 -0.05 -12.82 73.60
CA ASP A 202 0.25 -13.00 75.03
C ASP A 202 -1.00 -13.32 75.86
N ILE A 203 -0.95 -14.45 76.56
CA ILE A 203 -1.99 -14.90 77.49
C ILE A 203 -1.42 -14.90 78.92
N LYS A 204 -2.08 -14.17 79.82
CA LYS A 204 -1.72 -14.11 81.25
C LYS A 204 -2.73 -14.91 82.06
N LEU A 205 -2.23 -15.84 82.87
CA LEU A 205 -3.04 -16.65 83.78
C LEU A 205 -2.52 -16.50 85.21
N VAL A 206 -3.38 -16.71 86.19
CA VAL A 206 -3.05 -16.78 87.61
C VAL A 206 -3.42 -18.18 88.11
N LEU A 207 -2.43 -18.87 88.68
CA LEU A 207 -2.61 -20.15 89.37
C LEU A 207 -2.64 -19.88 90.86
N THR A 208 -3.73 -20.25 91.52
CA THR A 208 -3.94 -20.12 92.97
C THR A 208 -3.96 -21.51 93.59
N ALA A 209 -3.09 -21.77 94.55
CA ALA A 209 -3.12 -22.94 95.43
C ALA A 209 -3.94 -22.62 96.68
N ILE A 210 -4.78 -23.55 97.13
CA ILE A 210 -5.68 -23.37 98.27
C ILE A 210 -5.54 -24.57 99.20
N ASP A 211 -5.44 -24.27 100.49
CA ASP A 211 -5.40 -25.21 101.60
C ASP A 211 -6.79 -25.84 101.86
N GLY A 212 -7.00 -26.45 103.03
CA GLY A 212 -8.31 -27.03 103.41
C GLY A 212 -8.82 -26.66 104.80
N GLY A 213 -8.17 -25.74 105.52
CA GLY A 213 -8.59 -25.32 106.86
C GLY A 213 -9.93 -24.57 106.88
N ASP A 214 -10.52 -24.45 108.08
CA ASP A 214 -11.79 -23.73 108.32
C ASP A 214 -11.71 -22.23 107.94
N SER A 215 -10.51 -21.66 107.80
CA SER A 215 -10.27 -20.31 107.29
C SER A 215 -9.24 -20.38 106.17
N GLN A 216 -9.71 -20.65 104.96
CA GLN A 216 -8.85 -20.98 103.82
C GLN A 216 -7.83 -19.89 103.48
N LEU A 217 -6.55 -20.26 103.45
CA LEU A 217 -5.42 -19.47 103.01
C LEU A 217 -4.98 -19.93 101.61
N SER A 218 -4.34 -19.03 100.87
CA SER A 218 -4.01 -19.29 99.47
C SER A 218 -2.80 -18.50 98.98
N GLY A 219 -1.90 -19.17 98.26
CA GLY A 219 -0.84 -18.53 97.47
C GLY A 219 -1.21 -18.47 96.00
N SER A 220 -0.72 -17.45 95.29
CA SER A 220 -0.93 -17.29 93.84
C SER A 220 0.38 -17.01 93.10
N ILE A 221 0.48 -17.49 91.87
CA ILE A 221 1.61 -17.26 90.96
C ILE A 221 1.09 -16.89 89.56
N GLU A 222 1.78 -15.96 88.89
CA GLU A 222 1.48 -15.59 87.51
C GLU A 222 2.12 -16.58 86.52
N ILE A 223 1.36 -16.96 85.50
CA ILE A 223 1.81 -17.73 84.35
C ILE A 223 1.68 -16.84 83.11
N HIS A 224 2.80 -16.54 82.45
CA HIS A 224 2.82 -15.92 81.14
C HIS A 224 2.98 -16.98 80.07
N VAL A 225 2.02 -17.05 79.15
CA VAL A 225 2.08 -17.87 77.94
C VAL A 225 2.27 -16.93 76.77
N THR A 226 3.43 -16.99 76.13
CA THR A 226 3.64 -16.38 74.80
C THR A 226 3.29 -17.44 73.76
N VAL A 227 2.38 -17.11 72.86
CA VAL A 227 2.02 -17.96 71.71
C VAL A 227 3.16 -17.90 70.70
N LEU A 228 3.58 -19.04 70.17
CA LEU A 228 4.59 -19.11 69.11
C LEU A 228 3.90 -19.28 67.76
N ASP A 229 4.21 -18.32 66.89
CA ASP A 229 3.89 -18.25 65.48
C ASP A 229 4.10 -19.58 64.73
N VAL A 230 3.15 -19.91 63.87
CA VAL A 230 3.18 -21.02 62.91
C VAL A 230 2.68 -20.49 61.57
N ASN A 231 3.26 -20.95 60.47
CA ASN A 231 2.76 -20.60 59.14
C ASN A 231 1.38 -21.26 58.95
N ASP A 232 0.32 -20.45 59.09
CA ASP A 232 -1.07 -20.87 59.33
C ASP A 232 -2.05 -20.00 58.54
N ASN A 233 -1.74 -18.72 58.39
CA ASN A 233 -2.32 -17.87 57.36
C ASN A 233 -1.55 -18.06 56.04
N ALA A 234 -2.14 -17.56 54.95
CA ALA A 234 -1.51 -17.50 53.64
C ALA A 234 -1.46 -16.03 53.18
N PRO A 235 -0.53 -15.65 52.29
CA PRO A 235 -0.48 -14.30 51.76
C PRO A 235 -1.75 -14.01 50.96
N VAL A 236 -2.34 -12.83 51.08
CA VAL A 236 -3.58 -12.45 50.36
C VAL A 236 -3.36 -11.18 49.54
N PHE A 237 -3.65 -11.22 48.23
CA PHE A 237 -3.58 -10.02 47.38
C PHE A 237 -4.67 -8.98 47.71
N LEU A 238 -4.30 -7.69 47.69
CA LEU A 238 -5.24 -6.58 47.89
C LEU A 238 -6.36 -6.50 46.84
N GLN A 239 -6.13 -7.06 45.64
CA GLN A 239 -7.09 -7.14 44.54
C GLN A 239 -6.88 -8.45 43.78
N SER A 240 -7.97 -9.11 43.38
CA SER A 240 -7.90 -10.35 42.57
C SER A 240 -7.65 -10.09 41.09
N VAL A 241 -7.99 -8.90 40.59
CA VAL A 241 -7.72 -8.44 39.22
C VAL A 241 -7.22 -7.00 39.24
N TYR A 242 -5.98 -6.79 38.82
CA TYR A 242 -5.42 -5.48 38.53
C TYR A 242 -5.60 -5.15 37.03
N LYS A 243 -5.68 -3.86 36.71
CA LYS A 243 -5.65 -3.34 35.34
C LYS A 243 -4.52 -2.33 35.20
N ALA A 244 -3.75 -2.45 34.13
CA ALA A 244 -2.67 -1.55 33.77
C ALA A 244 -2.72 -1.24 32.28
N THR A 245 -2.08 -0.16 31.87
CA THR A 245 -1.90 0.22 30.47
C THR A 245 -0.43 0.52 30.21
N VAL A 246 0.10 -0.01 29.12
CA VAL A 246 1.47 0.26 28.68
C VAL A 246 1.42 0.69 27.21
N THR A 247 2.21 1.68 26.82
CA THR A 247 2.38 1.93 25.38
C THR A 247 3.22 0.82 24.78
N GLU A 248 2.99 0.50 23.51
CA GLU A 248 4.00 -0.25 22.78
C GLU A 248 5.29 0.57 22.62
N ASN A 249 6.36 -0.07 22.11
CA ASN A 249 7.69 0.52 22.04
C ASN A 249 8.24 1.07 23.38
N ALA A 250 7.60 0.72 24.52
CA ALA A 250 8.00 1.17 25.84
C ALA A 250 9.45 0.73 26.13
N PRO A 251 10.32 1.62 26.65
CA PRO A 251 11.69 1.28 26.95
C PRO A 251 11.75 0.23 28.07
N LYS A 252 12.81 -0.58 28.05
CA LYS A 252 13.08 -1.56 29.11
C LYS A 252 13.18 -0.86 30.47
N ASP A 253 12.83 -1.60 31.52
CA ASP A 253 12.65 -1.12 32.90
C ASP A 253 11.43 -0.18 33.11
N THR A 254 10.57 0.00 32.09
CA THR A 254 9.28 0.73 32.27
C THR A 254 8.38 -0.04 33.24
N VAL A 255 7.92 0.65 34.28
CA VAL A 255 7.03 0.09 35.30
C VAL A 255 5.59 0.05 34.79
N VAL A 256 5.02 -1.15 34.68
CA VAL A 256 3.66 -1.38 34.18
C VAL A 256 2.65 -1.34 35.32
N SER A 257 2.96 -2.01 36.44
CA SER A 257 2.10 -2.07 37.61
C SER A 257 2.92 -2.42 38.86
N GLN A 258 2.28 -2.32 40.02
CA GLN A 258 2.79 -2.87 41.27
C GLN A 258 1.65 -3.58 42.00
N VAL A 259 1.81 -4.88 42.23
CA VAL A 259 0.90 -5.66 43.07
C VAL A 259 1.38 -5.68 44.51
N SER A 260 0.46 -5.89 45.44
CA SER A 260 0.79 -6.13 46.84
C SER A 260 -0.15 -7.20 47.41
N ALA A 261 0.46 -8.14 48.12
CA ALA A 261 -0.19 -9.04 49.04
C ALA A 261 0.20 -8.68 50.48
N THR A 262 -0.60 -9.15 51.43
CA THR A 262 -0.38 -9.02 52.86
C THR A 262 -0.54 -10.37 53.54
N ASP A 263 0.36 -10.67 54.46
CA ASP A 263 0.32 -11.86 55.31
C ASP A 263 0.06 -11.44 56.77
N ALA A 264 -0.44 -12.35 57.59
CA ALA A 264 -0.84 -12.08 58.98
C ALA A 264 0.16 -12.61 60.03
N ASP A 265 1.02 -13.56 59.67
CA ASP A 265 1.94 -14.28 60.57
C ASP A 265 3.13 -13.39 61.02
N GLU A 266 4.24 -13.95 61.53
CA GLU A 266 5.39 -13.17 62.01
C GLU A 266 6.74 -13.50 61.36
N GLY A 267 7.48 -12.44 61.04
CA GLY A 267 8.90 -12.49 60.75
C GLY A 267 9.25 -13.15 59.42
N ILE A 268 9.50 -14.46 59.44
CA ILE A 268 9.84 -15.24 58.24
C ILE A 268 8.56 -15.73 57.55
N ASN A 269 7.56 -16.18 58.32
CA ASN A 269 6.29 -16.66 57.77
C ASN A 269 5.60 -15.50 57.03
N SER A 270 5.53 -14.31 57.65
CA SER A 270 5.03 -13.09 57.00
C SER A 270 5.86 -12.55 55.82
N LYS A 271 6.95 -13.20 55.39
CA LYS A 271 7.82 -12.72 54.31
C LYS A 271 7.36 -13.26 52.96
N ILE A 272 6.63 -12.42 52.23
CA ILE A 272 6.14 -12.69 50.88
C ILE A 272 7.25 -12.53 49.84
N GLU A 273 7.33 -13.47 48.90
CA GLU A 273 8.06 -13.36 47.64
C GLU A 273 7.09 -13.51 46.45
N TYR A 274 7.29 -12.69 45.41
CA TYR A 274 6.41 -12.60 44.24
C TYR A 274 7.05 -13.26 43.01
N CYS A 275 6.27 -14.01 42.24
CA CYS A 275 6.68 -14.58 40.95
C CYS A 275 5.55 -14.53 39.92
N ILE A 276 5.91 -14.53 38.63
CA ILE A 276 4.96 -14.85 37.56
C ILE A 276 4.83 -16.37 37.52
N ALA A 277 3.60 -16.88 37.59
CA ALA A 277 3.32 -18.30 37.80
C ALA A 277 2.70 -19.01 36.58
N ASN A 278 2.26 -18.23 35.58
CA ASN A 278 1.84 -18.77 34.30
C ASN A 278 1.84 -17.65 33.24
N MET A 279 2.59 -17.88 32.18
CA MET A 279 2.68 -17.11 30.94
C MET A 279 2.76 -18.11 29.79
N HIS A 280 2.43 -17.72 28.55
CA HIS A 280 2.85 -18.53 27.41
C HIS A 280 4.37 -18.39 27.20
N ASP A 281 5.03 -19.39 26.60
CA ASP A 281 6.50 -19.43 26.47
C ASP A 281 7.13 -18.19 25.78
N ASP A 282 6.34 -17.44 24.98
CA ASP A 282 6.75 -16.17 24.36
C ASP A 282 6.54 -14.95 25.28
N ASP A 283 5.54 -14.97 26.18
CA ASP A 283 5.23 -13.87 27.11
C ASP A 283 6.28 -13.72 28.22
N ASP A 284 6.89 -14.84 28.64
CA ASP A 284 7.93 -14.94 29.68
C ASP A 284 9.19 -14.10 29.39
N GLN A 285 9.33 -13.58 28.16
CA GLN A 285 10.42 -12.70 27.73
C GLN A 285 10.02 -11.21 27.70
N LEU A 286 8.74 -10.87 27.94
CA LEU A 286 8.20 -9.52 27.79
C LEU A 286 8.17 -8.73 29.10
N PHE A 287 7.84 -9.37 30.22
CA PHE A 287 7.72 -8.73 31.54
C PHE A 287 8.48 -9.51 32.61
N ASP A 288 9.01 -8.79 33.60
CA ASP A 288 9.64 -9.34 34.81
C ASP A 288 8.96 -8.78 36.06
N ILE A 289 9.07 -9.50 37.20
CA ILE A 289 8.55 -9.06 38.50
C ILE A 289 9.64 -9.06 39.57
N ASN A 290 9.80 -7.93 40.24
CA ASN A 290 10.68 -7.82 41.38
C ASN A 290 10.11 -8.60 42.59
N THR A 291 10.79 -9.70 42.90
CA THR A 291 10.44 -10.69 43.93
C THR A 291 10.14 -10.12 45.30
N ASN A 292 10.67 -8.94 45.66
CA ASN A 292 10.59 -8.38 47.01
C ASN A 292 9.52 -7.28 47.16
N ASN A 293 9.05 -6.66 46.08
CA ASN A 293 8.14 -5.50 46.15
C ASN A 293 6.92 -5.58 45.22
N GLY A 294 6.77 -6.66 44.43
CA GLY A 294 5.62 -6.87 43.54
C GLY A 294 5.56 -5.91 42.35
N GLN A 295 6.65 -5.20 42.05
CA GLN A 295 6.75 -4.26 40.93
C GLN A 295 7.03 -5.00 39.62
N ILE A 296 6.27 -4.69 38.57
CA ILE A 296 6.35 -5.35 37.27
C ILE A 296 6.89 -4.39 36.22
N THR A 297 7.88 -4.85 35.46
CA THR A 297 8.64 -4.05 34.50
C THR A 297 8.73 -4.70 33.14
N VAL A 298 8.72 -3.88 32.08
CA VAL A 298 8.96 -4.33 30.70
C VAL A 298 10.43 -4.73 30.51
N VAL A 299 10.66 -5.94 30.01
CA VAL A 299 12.00 -6.47 29.69
C VAL A 299 12.14 -6.83 28.21
N GLY A 300 11.05 -7.15 27.51
CA GLY A 300 11.04 -7.45 26.08
C GLY A 300 10.92 -6.21 25.19
N VAL A 301 10.21 -6.37 24.07
CA VAL A 301 9.66 -5.29 23.23
C VAL A 301 8.16 -5.56 23.14
N ILE A 302 7.35 -4.53 23.38
CA ILE A 302 5.88 -4.62 23.29
C ILE A 302 5.46 -4.02 21.94
N ASP A 303 4.52 -4.69 21.29
CA ASP A 303 4.10 -4.59 19.89
C ASP A 303 2.57 -4.82 19.85
N PHE A 304 1.80 -3.81 19.45
CA PHE A 304 0.33 -3.80 19.51
C PHE A 304 -0.31 -4.65 18.39
N GLU A 305 0.31 -4.68 17.22
CA GLU A 305 -0.09 -5.47 16.05
C GLU A 305 -0.06 -6.96 16.35
N ASN A 306 0.95 -7.41 17.10
CA ASN A 306 1.11 -8.78 17.57
C ASN A 306 0.14 -9.10 18.72
N ALA A 307 0.13 -8.29 19.80
CA ALA A 307 -0.70 -8.57 20.98
C ALA A 307 -1.22 -7.30 21.68
N ARG A 308 -2.53 -7.07 21.52
CA ARG A 308 -3.24 -5.88 22.06
C ARG A 308 -3.45 -5.90 23.58
N ASN A 309 -3.38 -7.06 24.23
CA ASN A 309 -3.35 -7.17 25.69
C ASN A 309 -2.71 -8.49 26.17
N TYR A 310 -2.29 -8.48 27.43
CA TYR A 310 -1.66 -9.62 28.11
C TYR A 310 -2.40 -9.96 29.42
N GLU A 311 -2.62 -11.25 29.67
CA GLU A 311 -3.15 -11.79 30.94
C GLU A 311 -2.00 -12.38 31.77
N ILE A 312 -1.41 -11.56 32.65
CA ILE A 312 -0.32 -11.99 33.54
C ILE A 312 -0.91 -12.59 34.81
N ARG A 313 -0.42 -13.75 35.23
CA ARG A 313 -0.78 -14.39 36.51
C ARG A 313 0.39 -14.33 37.48
N VAL A 314 0.20 -13.58 38.55
CA VAL A 314 1.22 -13.38 39.60
C VAL A 314 0.83 -14.15 40.84
N GLN A 315 1.77 -14.90 41.38
CA GLN A 315 1.66 -15.65 42.63
C GLN A 315 2.46 -14.95 43.72
N ALA A 316 1.87 -14.83 44.90
CA ALA A 316 2.55 -14.44 46.14
C ALA A 316 2.77 -15.71 46.94
N THR A 317 4.00 -15.94 47.41
CA THR A 317 4.39 -17.12 48.19
C THR A 317 5.03 -16.68 49.49
N ASP A 318 4.60 -17.23 50.62
CA ASP A 318 5.29 -17.04 51.91
C ASP A 318 6.55 -17.93 52.01
N HIS A 319 7.21 -17.97 53.18
CA HIS A 319 8.35 -18.86 53.41
C HIS A 319 7.98 -20.24 54.00
N GLY A 320 6.70 -20.48 54.32
CA GLY A 320 6.18 -21.78 54.74
C GLY A 320 5.70 -22.68 53.60
N GLY A 321 5.39 -22.09 52.45
CA GLY A 321 4.89 -22.73 51.23
C GLY A 321 3.41 -22.52 50.93
N PHE A 322 2.68 -21.59 51.58
CA PHE A 322 1.35 -21.20 51.09
C PHE A 322 1.44 -20.07 50.07
N THR A 323 0.44 -20.02 49.18
CA THR A 323 0.42 -19.11 48.04
C THR A 323 -0.98 -18.65 47.69
N ASP A 324 -1.12 -17.38 47.31
CA ASP A 324 -2.29 -16.82 46.62
C ASP A 324 -1.90 -16.35 45.21
N SER A 325 -2.87 -16.11 44.33
CA SER A 325 -2.66 -15.71 42.94
C SER A 325 -3.63 -14.63 42.50
N CYS A 326 -3.11 -13.55 41.91
CA CYS A 326 -3.92 -12.52 41.27
C CYS A 326 -3.70 -12.49 39.75
N LYS A 327 -4.67 -11.91 39.04
CA LYS A 327 -4.56 -11.58 37.61
C LYS A 327 -4.21 -10.12 37.43
N ILE A 328 -3.41 -9.83 36.40
CA ILE A 328 -3.20 -8.50 35.87
C ILE A 328 -3.58 -8.52 34.39
N ILE A 329 -4.42 -7.58 33.98
CA ILE A 329 -4.73 -7.34 32.56
C ILE A 329 -3.95 -6.09 32.15
N VAL A 330 -2.99 -6.27 31.25
CA VAL A 330 -2.20 -5.18 30.65
C VAL A 330 -2.78 -4.90 29.28
N ASP A 331 -3.52 -3.80 29.14
CA ASP A 331 -4.05 -3.34 27.85
C ASP A 331 -2.96 -2.48 27.16
N VAL A 332 -2.58 -2.81 25.92
CA VAL A 332 -1.51 -2.10 25.17
C VAL A 332 -2.09 -0.87 24.47
N ILE A 333 -1.33 0.23 24.44
CA ILE A 333 -1.68 1.48 23.75
C ILE A 333 -0.84 1.60 22.48
N ASP A 334 -1.57 1.57 21.36
CA ASP A 334 -1.21 1.87 19.97
C ASP A 334 -0.45 3.21 19.82
N ILE A 335 0.67 3.19 19.10
CA ILE A 335 1.48 4.35 18.67
C ILE A 335 1.69 4.27 17.15
N ASN A 336 1.54 5.39 16.45
CA ASN A 336 1.73 5.48 14.99
C ASN A 336 3.19 5.19 14.56
N ASP A 337 3.48 3.92 14.30
CA ASP A 337 4.81 3.31 14.15
C ASP A 337 4.94 2.63 12.77
N ASN A 338 3.85 2.01 12.30
CA ASN A 338 3.73 1.58 10.91
C ASN A 338 3.42 2.77 9.99
N LYS A 339 3.23 2.49 8.70
CA LYS A 339 2.96 3.53 7.70
C LYS A 339 2.18 2.94 6.52
N PRO A 340 1.45 3.76 5.75
CA PRO A 340 0.53 3.22 4.76
C PRO A 340 1.23 2.37 3.69
N VAL A 341 0.88 1.09 3.58
CA VAL A 341 1.42 0.18 2.57
C VAL A 341 0.53 0.20 1.32
N ILE A 342 1.02 0.81 0.24
CA ILE A 342 0.29 0.95 -1.02
C ILE A 342 0.49 -0.31 -1.89
N ASN A 343 -0.53 -1.15 -1.95
CA ASN A 343 -0.58 -2.38 -2.74
C ASN A 343 -1.35 -2.17 -4.07
N ILE A 344 -0.63 -2.19 -5.19
CA ILE A 344 -1.24 -2.10 -6.53
C ILE A 344 -1.88 -3.45 -6.89
N MET A 345 -3.21 -3.50 -6.99
CA MET A 345 -3.95 -4.72 -7.31
C MET A 345 -4.00 -5.01 -8.80
N SER A 346 -4.16 -3.95 -9.61
CA SER A 346 -4.22 -4.03 -11.07
C SER A 346 -3.84 -2.68 -11.66
N LYS A 347 -3.08 -2.66 -12.76
CA LYS A 347 -2.58 -1.44 -13.39
C LYS A 347 -2.60 -1.55 -14.91
N THR A 348 -3.27 -0.61 -15.55
CA THR A 348 -3.16 -0.34 -16.99
C THR A 348 -1.90 0.49 -17.26
N ASN A 349 -1.05 0.05 -18.19
CA ASN A 349 0.17 0.80 -18.57
C ASN A 349 -0.05 1.73 -19.77
N VAL A 350 -1.12 1.51 -20.55
CA VAL A 350 -1.41 2.21 -21.80
C VAL A 350 -2.93 2.45 -21.90
N ILE A 351 -3.35 3.69 -22.12
CA ILE A 351 -4.76 4.09 -22.27
C ILE A 351 -4.95 4.95 -23.52
N ALA A 352 -6.04 4.76 -24.27
CA ALA A 352 -6.33 5.58 -25.45
C ALA A 352 -6.76 7.00 -25.05
N GLU A 353 -6.40 8.02 -25.83
CA GLU A 353 -6.80 9.40 -25.51
C GLU A 353 -8.31 9.64 -25.59
N ASN A 354 -8.98 9.00 -26.55
CA ASN A 354 -10.44 9.00 -26.64
C ASN A 354 -11.17 8.17 -25.56
N SER A 355 -10.47 7.76 -24.49
CA SER A 355 -11.09 7.09 -23.34
C SER A 355 -11.99 8.07 -22.58
N ALA A 356 -13.22 7.64 -22.32
CA ALA A 356 -14.19 8.46 -21.60
C ALA A 356 -13.70 8.84 -20.19
N SER A 357 -14.22 9.95 -19.66
CA SER A 357 -14.09 10.30 -18.23
C SER A 357 -14.61 9.16 -17.33
N GLU A 358 -14.05 9.07 -16.12
CA GLU A 358 -14.23 7.99 -15.14
C GLU A 358 -13.73 6.59 -15.57
N THR A 359 -12.92 6.49 -16.63
CA THR A 359 -12.25 5.23 -17.02
C THR A 359 -11.19 4.83 -15.99
N VAL A 360 -11.28 3.60 -15.46
CA VAL A 360 -10.37 3.09 -14.42
C VAL A 360 -9.00 2.71 -15.01
N VAL A 361 -7.95 3.36 -14.50
CA VAL A 361 -6.54 3.16 -14.91
C VAL A 361 -5.81 2.21 -13.97
N THR A 362 -6.06 2.28 -12.66
CA THR A 362 -5.34 1.47 -11.65
C THR A 362 -6.23 1.24 -10.43
N MET A 363 -6.19 0.04 -9.86
CA MET A 363 -6.86 -0.33 -8.63
C MET A 363 -5.83 -0.53 -7.52
N ILE A 364 -6.06 0.11 -6.37
CA ILE A 364 -5.10 0.25 -5.29
C ILE A 364 -5.78 -0.13 -3.96
N ASN A 365 -5.13 -0.99 -3.19
CA ASN A 365 -5.45 -1.30 -1.80
C ASN A 365 -4.38 -0.65 -0.92
N VAL A 366 -4.76 0.08 0.12
CA VAL A 366 -3.82 0.79 1.00
C VAL A 366 -4.07 0.34 2.42
N GLN A 367 -3.10 -0.35 3.00
CA GLN A 367 -3.24 -0.97 4.31
C GLN A 367 -2.22 -0.37 5.27
N ASP A 368 -2.71 0.15 6.38
CA ASP A 368 -1.90 0.27 7.58
C ASP A 368 -2.13 -0.91 8.52
N LEU A 369 -1.24 -1.09 9.48
CA LEU A 369 -1.34 -2.14 10.51
C LEU A 369 -1.88 -1.57 11.83
N ASP A 370 -1.49 -0.34 12.15
CA ASP A 370 -1.97 0.46 13.28
C ASP A 370 -3.52 0.56 13.29
N SER A 371 -4.11 0.96 14.42
CA SER A 371 -5.57 1.06 14.59
C SER A 371 -6.06 2.49 14.87
N GLY A 372 -7.39 2.65 14.92
CA GLY A 372 -8.01 3.93 15.27
C GLY A 372 -7.78 5.05 14.24
N GLU A 373 -7.16 6.14 14.66
CA GLU A 373 -6.77 7.28 13.80
C GLU A 373 -5.40 7.04 13.15
N ASN A 374 -4.49 6.30 13.82
CA ASN A 374 -3.20 5.91 13.28
C ASN A 374 -3.39 5.00 12.05
N GLY A 375 -4.26 3.99 12.15
CA GLY A 375 -4.62 3.10 11.03
C GLY A 375 -5.43 3.73 9.88
N LYS A 376 -5.73 5.04 9.90
CA LYS A 376 -6.74 5.66 9.03
C LYS A 376 -6.12 6.49 7.90
N VAL A 377 -6.05 5.88 6.72
CA VAL A 377 -5.31 6.43 5.58
C VAL A 377 -6.12 7.42 4.71
N GLN A 378 -5.50 8.55 4.36
CA GLN A 378 -5.93 9.47 3.30
C GLN A 378 -4.94 9.42 2.13
N CYS A 379 -5.45 9.29 0.90
CA CYS A 379 -4.65 9.21 -0.31
C CYS A 379 -4.87 10.40 -1.25
N SER A 380 -3.79 10.83 -1.88
CA SER A 380 -3.70 11.99 -2.77
C SER A 380 -2.84 11.66 -4.01
N ILE A 381 -2.87 12.54 -5.00
CA ILE A 381 -2.06 12.48 -6.22
C ILE A 381 -1.45 13.84 -6.54
N ASN A 382 -0.49 13.88 -7.47
CA ASN A 382 0.05 15.13 -8.02
C ASN A 382 -1.08 16.09 -8.44
N GLU A 383 -0.91 17.39 -8.18
CA GLU A 383 -1.80 18.42 -8.72
C GLU A 383 -1.62 18.60 -10.24
N ASN A 384 -2.65 19.15 -10.91
CA ASN A 384 -2.63 19.56 -12.32
C ASN A 384 -2.48 18.42 -13.36
N ILE A 385 -3.04 17.24 -13.08
CA ILE A 385 -3.15 16.11 -14.04
C ILE A 385 -4.62 15.73 -14.25
N PRO A 386 -5.02 15.18 -15.42
CA PRO A 386 -6.42 14.86 -15.76
C PRO A 386 -6.94 13.54 -15.14
N PHE A 387 -6.51 13.24 -13.92
CA PHE A 387 -6.85 12.01 -13.19
C PHE A 387 -7.30 12.34 -11.77
N THR A 388 -8.11 11.47 -11.18
CA THR A 388 -8.56 11.60 -9.79
C THR A 388 -8.61 10.25 -9.08
N LEU A 389 -8.54 10.27 -7.75
CA LEU A 389 -8.76 9.08 -6.91
C LEU A 389 -10.22 9.03 -6.46
N ARG A 390 -10.91 7.94 -6.78
CA ARG A 390 -12.21 7.59 -6.20
C ARG A 390 -12.00 6.52 -5.13
N SER A 391 -12.39 6.80 -3.88
CA SER A 391 -12.51 5.74 -2.86
C SER A 391 -13.80 4.96 -3.11
N THR A 392 -13.69 3.63 -3.17
CA THR A 392 -14.84 2.73 -3.35
C THR A 392 -15.31 2.15 -2.02
N ASN A 393 -14.36 1.83 -1.15
CA ASN A 393 -14.54 1.42 0.24
C ASN A 393 -13.43 2.09 1.07
N ALA A 394 -13.51 1.98 2.40
CA ALA A 394 -12.32 2.17 3.23
C ALA A 394 -11.15 1.33 2.67
N ASN A 395 -9.98 1.94 2.58
CA ASN A 395 -8.72 1.35 2.12
C ASN A 395 -8.65 0.93 0.64
N PHE A 396 -9.74 1.02 -0.15
CA PHE A 396 -9.74 0.71 -1.59
C PHE A 396 -10.01 1.93 -2.47
N PHE A 397 -9.07 2.21 -3.38
CA PHE A 397 -9.07 3.36 -4.26
C PHE A 397 -8.93 2.93 -5.74
N SER A 398 -9.68 3.58 -6.62
CA SER A 398 -9.49 3.53 -8.07
C SER A 398 -8.96 4.86 -8.58
N LEU A 399 -7.87 4.80 -9.34
CA LEU A 399 -7.38 5.91 -10.14
C LEU A 399 -8.16 5.94 -11.45
N VAL A 400 -8.84 7.05 -11.72
CA VAL A 400 -9.72 7.22 -12.90
C VAL A 400 -9.36 8.48 -13.68
N THR A 401 -9.75 8.56 -14.95
CA THR A 401 -9.74 9.82 -15.72
C THR A 401 -10.78 10.80 -15.17
N ASP A 402 -10.43 12.08 -15.05
CA ASP A 402 -11.31 13.16 -14.56
C ASP A 402 -11.55 14.25 -15.62
N GLY A 403 -10.85 14.17 -16.76
CA GLY A 403 -11.00 15.04 -17.92
C GLY A 403 -10.39 14.41 -19.18
N ASP A 404 -10.52 15.11 -20.30
CA ASP A 404 -10.13 14.59 -21.62
C ASP A 404 -8.59 14.42 -21.74
N LEU A 405 -8.19 13.28 -22.31
CA LEU A 405 -6.81 12.94 -22.62
C LEU A 405 -6.49 13.33 -24.07
N ASP A 406 -5.20 13.57 -24.34
CA ASP A 406 -4.70 14.28 -25.53
C ASP A 406 -3.19 14.00 -25.60
N ARG A 407 -2.75 13.18 -26.57
CA ARG A 407 -1.39 12.64 -26.70
C ARG A 407 -0.46 13.63 -27.39
N GLU A 408 -0.98 14.49 -28.27
CA GLU A 408 -0.28 15.58 -28.93
C GLU A 408 0.17 16.62 -27.90
N ARG A 409 -0.64 16.85 -26.86
CA ARG A 409 -0.29 17.66 -25.68
C ARG A 409 0.64 16.92 -24.72
N GLU A 410 0.26 15.73 -24.23
CA GLU A 410 1.04 14.98 -23.24
C GLU A 410 0.94 13.45 -23.41
N SER A 411 1.97 12.86 -24.02
CA SER A 411 2.01 11.43 -24.37
C SER A 411 2.28 10.44 -23.22
N GLU A 412 2.78 10.91 -22.06
CA GLU A 412 3.06 10.06 -20.90
C GLU A 412 2.94 10.82 -19.57
N TYR A 413 2.17 10.29 -18.64
CA TYR A 413 1.97 10.84 -17.30
C TYR A 413 2.72 10.02 -16.25
N ASN A 414 3.40 10.69 -15.32
CA ASN A 414 4.03 10.09 -14.15
C ASN A 414 3.24 10.46 -12.89
N ILE A 415 2.24 9.64 -12.57
CA ILE A 415 1.27 9.88 -11.51
C ILE A 415 1.82 9.33 -10.20
N SER A 416 2.25 10.19 -9.26
CA SER A 416 2.56 9.73 -7.91
C SER A 416 1.27 9.68 -7.09
N VAL A 417 1.02 8.53 -6.46
CA VAL A 417 -0.04 8.32 -5.46
C VAL A 417 0.64 8.36 -4.10
N THR A 418 0.27 9.33 -3.27
CA THR A 418 0.83 9.53 -1.93
C THR A 418 -0.27 9.34 -0.90
N CYS A 419 -0.07 8.39 0.03
CA CYS A 419 -0.99 8.11 1.12
C CYS A 419 -0.31 8.41 2.46
N ALA A 420 -1.04 9.06 3.35
CA ALA A 420 -0.65 9.36 4.72
C ALA A 420 -1.72 8.82 5.68
N ASP A 421 -1.33 8.49 6.89
CA ASP A 421 -2.25 8.21 8.00
C ASP A 421 -2.90 9.51 8.55
N GLU A 422 -3.71 9.39 9.61
CA GLU A 422 -4.19 10.52 10.41
C GLU A 422 -3.48 10.62 11.77
N GLY A 423 -2.33 9.93 11.93
CA GLY A 423 -1.54 9.87 13.15
C GLY A 423 -0.75 11.14 13.48
N VAL A 424 -0.14 11.15 14.66
CA VAL A 424 0.63 12.30 15.17
C VAL A 424 1.94 11.84 15.83
N PRO A 425 3.11 11.97 15.18
CA PRO A 425 3.32 12.53 13.83
C PRO A 425 2.82 11.61 12.73
N SER A 426 2.26 12.19 11.67
CA SER A 426 1.76 11.41 10.53
C SER A 426 2.90 10.82 9.70
N LEU A 427 2.78 9.55 9.34
CA LEU A 427 3.66 8.80 8.45
C LEU A 427 2.98 8.60 7.09
N SER A 428 3.82 8.38 6.07
CA SER A 428 3.34 8.37 4.67
C SER A 428 4.22 7.53 3.75
N SER A 429 3.62 7.13 2.63
CA SER A 429 4.31 6.48 1.51
C SER A 429 3.83 7.06 0.18
N SER A 430 4.63 6.86 -0.88
CA SER A 430 4.27 7.28 -2.23
C SER A 430 4.77 6.26 -3.25
N VAL A 431 3.98 6.04 -4.30
CA VAL A 431 4.31 5.18 -5.44
C VAL A 431 4.03 5.89 -6.75
N THR A 432 4.97 5.84 -7.70
CA THR A 432 4.84 6.54 -8.99
C THR A 432 4.46 5.58 -10.12
N LEU A 433 3.37 5.91 -10.81
CA LEU A 433 2.80 5.16 -11.93
C LEU A 433 3.10 5.90 -13.24
N SER A 434 4.03 5.37 -14.06
CA SER A 434 4.14 5.75 -15.47
C SER A 434 2.94 5.19 -16.24
N LEU A 435 2.24 6.04 -16.97
CA LEU A 435 1.07 5.73 -17.81
C LEU A 435 1.29 6.38 -19.18
N LYS A 436 1.28 5.58 -20.24
CA LYS A 436 1.43 6.09 -21.61
C LYS A 436 0.06 6.27 -22.25
N ILE A 437 -0.10 7.34 -23.03
CA ILE A 437 -1.28 7.56 -23.85
C ILE A 437 -1.06 6.88 -25.20
N SER A 438 -1.99 6.05 -25.65
CA SER A 438 -1.96 5.45 -26.98
C SER A 438 -2.76 6.26 -27.98
N ASP A 439 -2.06 6.59 -29.06
CA ASP A 439 -2.48 7.29 -30.26
C ASP A 439 -3.80 6.79 -30.87
N VAL A 440 -4.69 7.73 -31.15
CA VAL A 440 -5.95 7.57 -31.89
C VAL A 440 -5.92 8.49 -33.10
N ASN A 441 -6.41 8.01 -34.25
CA ASN A 441 -6.34 8.78 -35.50
C ASN A 441 -7.43 9.86 -35.56
N ASP A 442 -7.27 10.97 -34.83
CA ASP A 442 -8.24 12.07 -34.76
C ASP A 442 -7.78 13.39 -35.41
N ASN A 443 -6.49 13.58 -35.63
CA ASN A 443 -5.98 14.62 -36.52
C ASN A 443 -6.00 14.15 -37.99
N ALA A 444 -5.87 15.10 -38.91
CA ALA A 444 -5.84 14.83 -40.34
C ALA A 444 -4.68 15.60 -40.98
N PRO A 445 -4.05 15.08 -42.07
CA PRO A 445 -2.84 15.69 -42.61
C PRO A 445 -3.05 17.14 -43.04
N VAL A 446 -2.36 18.10 -42.42
CA VAL A 446 -2.51 19.54 -42.71
C VAL A 446 -1.40 20.01 -43.66
N PHE A 447 -1.76 20.58 -44.82
CA PHE A 447 -0.80 21.13 -45.78
C PHE A 447 -0.13 22.43 -45.27
N ASP A 448 1.17 22.61 -45.57
CA ASP A 448 1.95 23.82 -45.26
C ASP A 448 1.35 25.11 -45.89
N LYS A 449 0.43 24.98 -46.87
CA LYS A 449 -0.27 26.08 -47.55
C LYS A 449 -1.70 25.67 -47.96
N SER A 450 -2.64 26.62 -47.95
CA SER A 450 -4.02 26.45 -48.44
C SER A 450 -4.15 26.29 -49.96
N SER A 451 -3.15 26.78 -50.71
CA SER A 451 -3.00 26.56 -52.14
C SER A 451 -1.53 26.65 -52.55
N TYR A 452 -1.18 25.98 -53.64
CA TYR A 452 0.14 26.10 -54.26
C TYR A 452 -0.01 26.59 -55.70
N GLU A 453 0.84 27.52 -56.09
CA GLU A 453 0.96 28.00 -57.47
C GLU A 453 2.42 27.88 -57.92
N ALA A 454 2.64 27.36 -59.11
CA ALA A 454 3.96 27.17 -59.70
C ALA A 454 3.95 27.53 -61.20
N SER A 455 5.05 28.11 -61.67
CA SER A 455 5.27 28.43 -63.08
C SER A 455 6.22 27.41 -63.73
N VAL A 456 5.82 26.85 -64.86
CA VAL A 456 6.59 25.85 -65.62
C VAL A 456 6.87 26.39 -67.01
N GLN A 457 8.13 26.40 -67.43
CA GLN A 457 8.48 26.68 -68.82
C GLN A 457 7.91 25.58 -69.72
N GLU A 458 7.30 25.96 -70.84
CA GLU A 458 6.85 24.98 -71.84
C GLU A 458 8.02 24.22 -72.47
N ASN A 459 7.72 23.27 -73.37
CA ASN A 459 8.71 22.38 -73.98
C ASN A 459 9.59 21.61 -72.94
N ASN A 460 9.12 21.52 -71.70
CA ASN A 460 9.81 20.85 -70.60
C ASN A 460 10.05 19.36 -70.90
N THR A 461 11.08 18.81 -70.29
CA THR A 461 11.31 17.36 -70.32
C THR A 461 10.19 16.62 -69.57
N PRO A 462 9.65 15.51 -70.13
CA PRO A 462 8.85 14.57 -69.37
C PRO A 462 9.64 14.01 -68.17
N GLY A 463 8.98 13.92 -67.02
CA GLY A 463 9.58 13.54 -65.73
C GLY A 463 10.08 14.71 -64.88
N LEU A 464 10.10 15.95 -65.41
CA LEU A 464 10.55 17.14 -64.68
C LEU A 464 9.80 17.29 -63.34
N SER A 465 10.54 17.30 -62.23
CA SER A 465 10.02 17.68 -60.91
C SER A 465 9.74 19.18 -60.87
N ILE A 466 8.49 19.55 -60.62
CA ILE A 466 8.04 20.95 -60.67
C ILE A 466 8.25 21.61 -59.30
N PHE A 467 7.61 21.07 -58.27
CA PHE A 467 7.75 21.46 -56.87
C PHE A 467 7.22 20.34 -55.96
N THR A 468 7.36 20.52 -54.65
CA THR A 468 6.89 19.57 -53.63
C THR A 468 5.73 20.16 -52.84
N VAL A 469 4.59 19.45 -52.77
CA VAL A 469 3.57 19.71 -51.73
C VAL A 469 3.96 19.01 -50.45
N ARG A 470 3.61 19.57 -49.30
CA ARG A 470 3.90 18.98 -48.00
C ARG A 470 2.73 19.17 -47.07
N ALA A 471 2.33 18.08 -46.43
CA ALA A 471 1.44 18.05 -45.28
C ALA A 471 2.16 17.40 -44.09
N ILE A 472 1.70 17.75 -42.90
CA ILE A 472 2.18 17.25 -41.60
C ILE A 472 0.94 16.71 -40.88
N ASP A 473 1.09 15.57 -40.22
CA ASP A 473 0.10 15.11 -39.25
C ASP A 473 0.64 15.25 -37.82
N ALA A 474 -0.26 15.32 -36.84
CA ALA A 474 0.07 15.48 -35.42
C ALA A 474 0.13 14.14 -34.67
N ASP A 475 -0.63 13.16 -35.15
CA ASP A 475 -0.69 11.77 -34.69
C ASP A 475 0.67 11.04 -34.74
N PHE A 476 0.71 9.76 -34.33
CA PHE A 476 1.93 8.97 -34.19
C PHE A 476 2.04 7.79 -35.18
N ASN A 477 3.29 7.43 -35.52
CA ASN A 477 3.67 6.29 -36.38
C ASN A 477 2.89 6.13 -37.70
N GLN A 478 1.81 5.35 -37.67
CA GLN A 478 1.03 4.93 -38.84
C GLN A 478 -0.13 5.89 -39.12
N ASN A 479 -0.73 6.44 -38.07
CA ASN A 479 -1.69 7.53 -38.15
C ASN A 479 -0.95 8.80 -38.64
N ALA A 480 0.28 9.02 -38.16
CA ALA A 480 1.18 10.05 -38.71
C ALA A 480 1.56 9.90 -40.20
N ARG A 481 1.28 8.76 -40.85
CA ARG A 481 1.95 8.35 -42.10
C ARG A 481 1.29 8.90 -43.36
N VAL A 482 1.40 10.20 -43.54
CA VAL A 482 0.91 10.93 -44.72
C VAL A 482 1.33 10.26 -46.05
N SER A 483 0.36 10.11 -46.95
CA SER A 483 0.48 9.69 -48.33
C SER A 483 -0.19 10.69 -49.27
N TYR A 484 0.44 11.00 -50.39
CA TYR A 484 -0.02 12.00 -51.36
C TYR A 484 -0.67 11.35 -52.57
N ILE A 485 -1.94 11.68 -52.82
CA ILE A 485 -2.78 11.09 -53.87
C ILE A 485 -3.29 12.20 -54.79
N LEU A 486 -3.12 12.03 -56.11
CA LEU A 486 -3.71 12.93 -57.10
C LEU A 486 -5.23 12.68 -57.19
N GLU A 487 -6.06 13.71 -57.01
CA GLU A 487 -7.52 13.57 -57.10
C GLU A 487 -7.95 13.40 -58.56
N ASP A 488 -8.78 12.38 -58.84
CA ASP A 488 -9.27 12.06 -60.19
C ASP A 488 -10.07 13.25 -60.77
N SER A 489 -9.42 13.95 -61.69
CA SER A 489 -9.86 15.23 -62.23
C SER A 489 -9.49 15.34 -63.71
N SER A 490 -10.19 16.21 -64.45
CA SER A 490 -9.93 16.39 -65.89
C SER A 490 -10.00 17.86 -66.28
N VAL A 491 -9.10 18.27 -67.17
CA VAL A 491 -8.98 19.62 -67.71
C VAL A 491 -9.13 19.52 -69.23
N ASN A 492 -10.03 20.30 -69.82
CA ASN A 492 -10.36 20.25 -71.25
C ASN A 492 -10.70 18.84 -71.78
N GLY A 493 -11.26 17.97 -70.92
CA GLY A 493 -11.59 16.57 -71.23
C GLY A 493 -10.41 15.58 -71.14
N VAL A 494 -9.21 16.05 -70.81
CA VAL A 494 -8.00 15.25 -70.60
C VAL A 494 -7.82 14.97 -69.10
N PRO A 495 -7.57 13.72 -68.66
CA PRO A 495 -7.36 13.42 -67.24
C PRO A 495 -6.04 14.01 -66.74
N VAL A 496 -6.05 14.62 -65.57
CA VAL A 496 -4.89 15.31 -64.98
C VAL A 496 -3.72 14.36 -64.74
N SER A 497 -3.98 13.07 -64.48
CA SER A 497 -2.99 12.00 -64.36
C SER A 497 -2.17 11.73 -65.65
N SER A 498 -2.56 12.33 -66.79
CA SER A 498 -1.77 12.34 -68.03
C SER A 498 -0.97 13.64 -68.24
N LEU A 499 -1.18 14.65 -67.40
CA LEU A 499 -0.45 15.92 -67.36
C LEU A 499 0.65 15.88 -66.29
N VAL A 500 0.29 15.43 -65.09
CA VAL A 500 1.14 15.40 -63.89
C VAL A 500 0.95 14.12 -63.10
N SER A 501 1.98 13.76 -62.32
CA SER A 501 1.92 12.71 -61.31
C SER A 501 2.47 13.23 -59.98
N VAL A 502 2.08 12.59 -58.88
CA VAL A 502 2.50 12.95 -57.52
C VAL A 502 3.18 11.75 -56.88
N SER A 503 4.35 11.96 -56.27
CA SER A 503 5.06 10.90 -55.52
C SER A 503 4.38 10.66 -54.17
N ALA A 504 3.85 9.45 -53.97
CA ALA A 504 3.01 9.10 -52.82
C ALA A 504 3.68 9.30 -51.46
N ASP A 505 4.99 9.03 -51.34
CA ASP A 505 5.73 9.16 -50.07
C ASP A 505 6.44 10.51 -49.88
N SER A 506 6.57 11.32 -50.94
CA SER A 506 7.41 12.54 -50.91
C SER A 506 6.72 13.83 -51.33
N GLY A 507 5.52 13.78 -51.88
CA GLY A 507 4.75 14.96 -52.31
C GLY A 507 5.33 15.71 -53.51
N VAL A 508 6.41 15.21 -54.14
CA VAL A 508 6.98 15.80 -55.36
C VAL A 508 5.99 15.64 -56.52
N ILE A 509 5.68 16.75 -57.20
CA ILE A 509 4.85 16.77 -58.40
C ILE A 509 5.76 16.74 -59.63
N HIS A 510 5.52 15.79 -60.53
CA HIS A 510 6.26 15.64 -61.79
C HIS A 510 5.37 15.94 -62.99
N ALA A 511 5.91 16.59 -64.02
CA ALA A 511 5.28 16.69 -65.33
C ALA A 511 5.38 15.32 -66.05
N VAL A 512 4.24 14.74 -66.43
CA VAL A 512 4.20 13.44 -67.14
C VAL A 512 4.53 13.59 -68.63
N ARG A 513 4.35 14.79 -69.17
CA ARG A 513 4.61 15.16 -70.57
C ARG A 513 5.25 16.54 -70.68
N SER A 514 5.68 16.92 -71.87
CA SER A 514 5.95 18.31 -72.21
C SER A 514 4.64 19.11 -72.25
N PHE A 515 4.68 20.34 -71.75
CA PHE A 515 3.65 21.34 -71.93
C PHE A 515 3.91 22.20 -73.17
N ASP A 516 2.84 22.81 -73.67
CA ASP A 516 2.70 23.55 -74.92
C ASP A 516 1.72 24.68 -74.57
N TYR A 517 2.18 25.92 -74.62
CA TYR A 517 1.43 27.07 -74.11
C TYR A 517 0.21 27.41 -74.99
N GLU A 518 0.30 27.14 -76.29
CA GLU A 518 -0.75 27.39 -77.29
C GLU A 518 -1.95 26.47 -77.07
N GLN A 519 -1.70 25.24 -76.63
CA GLN A 519 -2.73 24.28 -76.23
C GLN A 519 -3.27 24.51 -74.81
N ILE A 520 -2.42 24.87 -73.84
CA ILE A 520 -2.82 24.99 -72.43
C ILE A 520 -1.95 26.00 -71.66
N LYS A 521 -2.54 27.15 -71.30
CA LYS A 521 -1.83 28.28 -70.68
C LYS A 521 -1.74 28.17 -69.15
N ASP A 522 -2.77 27.64 -68.50
CA ASP A 522 -2.75 27.24 -67.10
C ASP A 522 -3.72 26.07 -66.83
N PHE A 523 -3.52 25.37 -65.72
CA PHE A 523 -4.47 24.37 -65.22
C PHE A 523 -4.41 24.22 -63.71
N GLN A 524 -5.56 23.85 -63.13
CA GLN A 524 -5.71 23.57 -61.71
C GLN A 524 -6.16 22.13 -61.47
N PHE A 525 -5.67 21.55 -60.37
CA PHE A 525 -6.03 20.23 -59.89
C PHE A 525 -5.91 20.17 -58.37
N ARG A 526 -6.23 19.02 -57.77
CA ARG A 526 -6.14 18.80 -56.34
C ARG A 526 -5.24 17.65 -55.99
N VAL A 527 -4.48 17.82 -54.92
CA VAL A 527 -3.73 16.76 -54.27
C VAL A 527 -4.37 16.51 -52.92
N LYS A 528 -4.73 15.25 -52.67
CA LYS A 528 -5.21 14.75 -51.38
C LYS A 528 -4.00 14.31 -50.57
N ALA A 529 -3.90 14.74 -49.31
CA ALA A 529 -3.04 14.10 -48.33
C ALA A 529 -3.93 13.19 -47.47
N GLN A 530 -3.54 11.92 -47.30
CA GLN A 530 -4.27 10.94 -46.52
C GLN A 530 -3.28 10.20 -45.61
N ASP A 531 -3.65 10.01 -44.36
CA ASP A 531 -2.87 9.23 -43.40
C ASP A 531 -2.82 7.72 -43.73
N GLY A 532 -2.18 6.95 -42.84
CA GLY A 532 -2.21 5.49 -42.83
C GLY A 532 -3.24 4.88 -41.87
N GLY A 533 -4.20 5.68 -41.40
CA GLY A 533 -5.13 5.40 -40.31
C GLY A 533 -6.22 4.36 -40.58
N SER A 534 -7.10 4.16 -39.59
CA SER A 534 -8.26 3.26 -39.69
C SER A 534 -9.37 3.67 -38.71
N PRO A 535 -10.39 4.45 -39.15
CA PRO A 535 -10.58 4.95 -40.52
C PRO A 535 -9.51 6.00 -40.90
N PRO A 536 -9.08 6.07 -42.16
CA PRO A 536 -8.10 7.06 -42.58
C PRO A 536 -8.74 8.44 -42.81
N LEU A 537 -8.15 9.47 -42.21
CA LEU A 537 -8.50 10.87 -42.39
C LEU A 537 -7.65 11.50 -43.50
N SER A 538 -8.09 12.67 -43.99
CA SER A 538 -7.48 13.33 -45.14
C SER A 538 -7.89 14.77 -45.33
N SER A 539 -7.02 15.54 -45.97
CA SER A 539 -7.29 16.88 -46.49
C SER A 539 -6.98 16.96 -47.98
N ASN A 540 -7.38 18.07 -48.63
CA ASN A 540 -7.01 18.36 -50.00
C ASN A 540 -6.46 19.79 -50.15
N VAL A 541 -5.53 19.97 -51.08
CA VAL A 541 -4.99 21.27 -51.47
C VAL A 541 -5.17 21.49 -52.96
N SER A 542 -5.50 22.72 -53.34
CA SER A 542 -5.59 23.12 -54.75
C SER A 542 -4.20 23.53 -55.26
N VAL A 543 -3.77 22.92 -56.36
CA VAL A 543 -2.53 23.23 -57.06
C VAL A 543 -2.87 23.85 -58.41
N LYS A 544 -2.28 25.01 -58.70
CA LYS A 544 -2.33 25.66 -60.02
C LYS A 544 -0.95 25.66 -60.67
N ILE A 545 -0.87 25.17 -61.90
CA ILE A 545 0.31 25.29 -62.76
C ILE A 545 0.00 26.35 -63.81
N MET A 546 0.85 27.36 -63.90
CA MET A 546 0.89 28.31 -65.01
C MET A 546 2.03 27.92 -65.94
N ILE A 547 1.78 27.91 -67.25
CA ILE A 547 2.80 27.59 -68.24
C ILE A 547 3.40 28.91 -68.79
N GLN A 548 4.72 28.92 -68.98
CA GLN A 548 5.48 30.05 -69.49
C GLN A 548 5.93 29.78 -70.92
N ASP A 549 5.16 30.35 -71.84
CA ASP A 549 5.50 30.83 -73.20
C ASP A 549 7.02 30.99 -73.46
N GLN A 550 7.55 30.28 -74.45
CA GLN A 550 8.85 30.54 -75.07
C GLN A 550 8.65 31.04 -76.51
N ASN A 551 9.68 31.66 -77.10
CA ASN A 551 9.66 32.00 -78.52
C ASN A 551 9.89 30.70 -79.33
N ASP A 552 8.82 29.92 -79.44
CA ASP A 552 8.74 28.52 -79.88
C ASP A 552 8.25 28.40 -81.32
N ASN A 553 7.34 29.28 -81.75
CA ASN A 553 6.86 29.36 -83.12
C ASN A 553 7.62 30.44 -83.90
N ALA A 554 7.11 30.88 -85.04
CA ALA A 554 7.76 31.92 -85.84
C ALA A 554 6.71 32.61 -86.72
N PRO A 555 6.84 33.91 -87.00
CA PRO A 555 5.73 34.72 -87.46
C PRO A 555 5.23 34.30 -88.85
N GLN A 556 4.01 33.77 -88.92
CA GLN A 556 3.41 33.32 -90.16
C GLN A 556 2.83 34.50 -90.96
N VAL A 557 3.42 34.77 -92.13
CA VAL A 557 2.89 35.76 -93.08
C VAL A 557 1.65 35.20 -93.77
N LEU A 558 0.49 35.82 -93.53
CA LEU A 558 -0.79 35.47 -94.13
C LEU A 558 -1.02 36.18 -95.48
N TYR A 559 -0.49 37.39 -95.63
CA TYR A 559 -0.63 38.19 -96.86
C TYR A 559 0.59 39.08 -97.12
N PRO A 560 1.07 39.21 -98.38
CA PRO A 560 0.59 38.55 -99.59
C PRO A 560 0.95 37.05 -99.66
N VAL A 561 0.04 36.25 -100.22
CA VAL A 561 0.08 34.77 -100.18
C VAL A 561 1.29 34.22 -100.96
N GLN A 562 2.28 33.67 -100.26
CA GLN A 562 3.49 33.06 -100.84
C GLN A 562 3.22 31.64 -101.40
N SER A 563 2.27 31.49 -102.33
CA SER A 563 2.03 30.21 -103.02
C SER A 563 3.02 30.03 -104.18
N GLY A 564 3.67 28.85 -104.26
CA GLY A 564 4.86 28.62 -105.10
C GLY A 564 4.71 28.80 -106.62
N ALA A 565 3.50 29.03 -107.12
CA ALA A 565 3.20 29.32 -108.54
C ALA A 565 2.48 30.67 -108.75
N SER A 566 2.33 31.51 -107.72
CA SER A 566 1.58 32.77 -107.80
C SER A 566 2.46 33.98 -107.49
N VAL A 567 2.99 34.59 -108.55
CA VAL A 567 3.76 35.84 -108.46
C VAL A 567 2.81 37.03 -108.60
N VAL A 568 1.92 37.21 -107.62
CA VAL A 568 1.08 38.42 -107.56
C VAL A 568 2.00 39.63 -107.43
N ALA A 569 1.95 40.51 -108.44
CA ALA A 569 2.69 41.77 -108.45
C ALA A 569 1.72 42.89 -108.08
N GLU A 570 2.00 43.57 -106.98
CA GLU A 570 1.23 44.75 -106.55
C GLU A 570 1.55 45.90 -107.50
N ILE A 571 0.54 46.55 -108.08
CA ILE A 571 0.75 47.57 -109.11
C ILE A 571 0.81 48.96 -108.47
N VAL A 572 1.88 49.71 -108.78
CA VAL A 572 2.05 51.10 -108.40
C VAL A 572 2.03 51.96 -109.67
N PRO A 573 1.08 52.90 -109.83
CA PRO A 573 1.07 53.80 -110.97
C PRO A 573 2.23 54.79 -110.88
N ARG A 574 2.73 55.29 -112.02
CA ARG A 574 3.81 56.30 -112.06
C ARG A 574 3.34 57.64 -111.48
N SER A 575 2.04 57.87 -111.48
CA SER A 575 1.36 58.99 -110.82
C SER A 575 1.24 58.87 -109.29
N ALA A 576 1.80 57.83 -108.66
CA ALA A 576 1.78 57.68 -107.21
C ALA A 576 2.59 58.78 -106.49
N ASP A 577 1.89 59.54 -105.65
CA ASP A 577 2.46 60.52 -104.73
C ASP A 577 3.33 59.88 -103.64
N VAL A 578 4.05 60.73 -102.88
CA VAL A 578 4.80 60.31 -101.68
C VAL A 578 3.83 59.83 -100.60
N GLY A 579 4.11 58.65 -100.02
CA GLY A 579 3.29 58.01 -99.00
C GLY A 579 2.17 57.11 -99.55
N TYR A 580 2.11 56.89 -100.86
CA TYR A 580 1.15 55.97 -101.51
C TYR A 580 1.29 54.55 -100.93
N LEU A 581 0.17 53.95 -100.53
CA LEU A 581 0.12 52.59 -99.98
C LEU A 581 0.19 51.57 -101.12
N VAL A 582 1.30 50.85 -101.19
CA VAL A 582 1.56 49.81 -102.20
C VAL A 582 0.83 48.51 -101.83
N THR A 583 1.04 48.06 -100.59
CA THR A 583 0.41 46.88 -100.00
C THR A 583 0.62 46.88 -98.49
N LYS A 584 0.07 45.90 -97.78
CA LYS A 584 0.26 45.72 -96.34
C LYS A 584 0.63 44.28 -96.04
N VAL A 585 1.86 44.06 -95.56
CA VAL A 585 2.26 42.75 -95.06
C VAL A 585 1.47 42.46 -93.79
N VAL A 586 0.73 41.36 -93.77
CA VAL A 586 -0.02 40.88 -92.60
C VAL A 586 0.57 39.55 -92.17
N ALA A 587 1.05 39.51 -90.94
CA ALA A 587 1.52 38.30 -90.28
C ALA A 587 0.84 38.14 -88.92
N VAL A 588 0.89 36.92 -88.40
CA VAL A 588 0.46 36.55 -87.05
C VAL A 588 1.55 35.70 -86.42
N ASP A 589 1.70 35.77 -85.11
CA ASP A 589 2.33 34.69 -84.35
C ASP A 589 1.28 33.97 -83.50
N VAL A 590 1.63 32.78 -83.03
CA VAL A 590 0.76 31.96 -82.17
C VAL A 590 1.15 32.02 -80.69
N ASP A 591 2.41 32.37 -80.40
CA ASP A 591 2.98 32.65 -79.07
C ASP A 591 2.25 33.85 -78.41
N SER A 592 2.74 34.42 -77.30
CA SER A 592 2.09 35.59 -76.68
C SER A 592 3.05 36.66 -76.13
N GLY A 593 2.48 37.74 -75.60
CA GLY A 593 3.24 38.83 -74.97
C GLY A 593 4.24 39.51 -75.92
N GLN A 594 5.54 39.26 -75.70
CA GLN A 594 6.63 39.78 -76.54
C GLN A 594 7.01 38.82 -77.68
N ASN A 595 6.76 37.52 -77.51
CA ASN A 595 7.05 36.49 -78.50
C ASN A 595 6.12 36.65 -79.72
N ALA A 596 4.87 37.08 -79.50
CA ALA A 596 3.97 37.51 -80.58
C ALA A 596 4.05 39.01 -80.96
N TRP A 597 5.03 39.78 -80.46
CA TRP A 597 5.12 41.22 -80.75
C TRP A 597 5.85 41.49 -82.07
N LEU A 598 5.09 41.55 -83.17
CA LEU A 598 5.62 41.66 -84.52
C LEU A 598 6.22 43.03 -84.86
N SER A 599 7.40 43.00 -85.48
CA SER A 599 8.08 44.15 -86.09
C SER A 599 8.37 43.91 -87.57
N TYR A 600 8.16 44.92 -88.41
CA TYR A 600 8.25 44.81 -89.87
C TYR A 600 9.46 45.61 -90.39
N LYS A 601 10.36 44.96 -91.13
CA LYS A 601 11.65 45.54 -91.58
C LYS A 601 11.91 45.27 -93.06
N LEU A 602 12.33 46.29 -93.82
CA LEU A 602 12.74 46.14 -95.22
C LEU A 602 14.21 45.70 -95.31
N GLN A 603 14.42 44.38 -95.43
CA GLN A 603 15.77 43.79 -95.47
C GLN A 603 16.44 43.98 -96.84
N LYS A 604 15.70 43.80 -97.94
CA LYS A 604 16.22 43.97 -99.31
C LYS A 604 15.17 44.61 -100.21
N ALA A 605 15.62 45.49 -101.11
CA ALA A 605 14.80 46.12 -102.14
C ALA A 605 15.63 46.30 -103.41
N THR A 606 14.98 46.34 -104.59
CA THR A 606 15.65 46.71 -105.85
C THR A 606 16.11 48.18 -105.82
N ASP A 607 15.28 49.11 -105.36
CA ASP A 607 15.71 50.41 -104.82
C ASP A 607 15.26 50.57 -103.35
N ARG A 608 16.21 50.86 -102.46
CA ARG A 608 15.97 51.11 -101.03
C ARG A 608 15.58 52.56 -100.71
N ALA A 609 15.69 53.47 -101.68
CA ALA A 609 15.25 54.87 -101.55
C ALA A 609 13.83 55.11 -102.11
N LEU A 610 13.19 54.10 -102.70
CA LEU A 610 11.85 54.21 -103.28
C LEU A 610 10.74 53.75 -102.33
N PHE A 611 10.99 52.76 -101.47
CA PHE A 611 9.98 52.16 -100.59
C PHE A 611 10.41 52.12 -99.12
N GLU A 612 9.44 52.32 -98.22
CA GLU A 612 9.55 52.08 -96.78
C GLU A 612 8.52 51.04 -96.33
N VAL A 613 8.71 50.51 -95.12
CA VAL A 613 7.76 49.61 -94.45
C VAL A 613 7.54 50.11 -93.03
N GLY A 614 6.28 50.33 -92.64
CA GLY A 614 5.94 50.80 -91.31
C GLY A 614 6.17 49.74 -90.23
N LEU A 615 7.02 50.07 -89.25
CA LEU A 615 7.61 49.14 -88.27
C LEU A 615 6.60 48.28 -87.48
N HIS A 616 5.39 48.78 -87.25
CA HIS A 616 4.37 48.11 -86.42
C HIS A 616 3.07 47.76 -87.16
N ASN A 617 2.90 48.22 -88.40
CA ASN A 617 1.67 48.02 -89.17
C ASN A 617 1.88 47.30 -90.51
N GLY A 618 3.12 47.00 -90.90
CA GLY A 618 3.44 46.22 -92.11
C GLY A 618 3.11 46.93 -93.44
N GLU A 619 2.72 48.20 -93.40
CA GLU A 619 2.32 48.95 -94.59
C GLU A 619 3.54 49.36 -95.41
N VAL A 620 3.56 48.94 -96.67
CA VAL A 620 4.60 49.26 -97.65
C VAL A 620 4.20 50.53 -98.38
N ARG A 621 5.03 51.58 -98.33
CA ARG A 621 4.71 52.91 -98.88
C ARG A 621 5.84 53.49 -99.74
N THR A 622 5.50 54.39 -100.65
CA THR A 622 6.47 55.15 -101.46
C THR A 622 7.15 56.26 -100.64
N VAL A 623 8.48 56.30 -100.62
CA VAL A 623 9.28 57.34 -99.92
C VAL A 623 9.49 58.58 -100.80
N ARG A 624 9.47 58.39 -102.11
CA ARG A 624 9.59 59.42 -103.14
C ARG A 624 8.63 59.11 -104.28
N GLN A 625 8.34 60.13 -105.11
CA GLN A 625 7.62 59.92 -106.36
C GLN A 625 8.40 58.98 -107.28
N VAL A 626 7.66 58.13 -108.00
CA VAL A 626 8.22 57.16 -108.96
C VAL A 626 8.60 57.89 -110.26
N THR A 627 9.66 57.47 -110.92
CA THR A 627 10.20 58.12 -112.13
C THR A 627 10.47 57.13 -113.25
N ASP A 628 10.52 57.60 -114.50
CA ASP A 628 10.79 56.74 -115.69
C ASP A 628 12.20 56.12 -115.74
N LYS A 629 13.02 56.34 -114.71
CA LYS A 629 14.33 55.68 -114.52
C LYS A 629 14.27 54.51 -113.54
N ASP A 630 13.18 54.37 -112.82
CA ASP A 630 12.98 53.32 -111.82
C ASP A 630 12.57 52.02 -112.51
N ALA A 631 13.18 50.90 -112.13
CA ALA A 631 12.95 49.63 -112.81
C ALA A 631 11.48 49.18 -112.65
N VAL A 632 10.84 48.78 -113.77
CA VAL A 632 9.43 48.35 -113.81
C VAL A 632 9.15 47.21 -112.83
N LYS A 633 10.08 46.27 -112.69
CA LYS A 633 9.98 45.11 -111.79
C LYS A 633 10.81 45.33 -110.53
N GLN A 634 10.16 45.83 -109.48
CA GLN A 634 10.73 45.98 -108.15
C GLN A 634 10.49 44.71 -107.32
N ARG A 635 11.49 44.24 -106.57
CA ARG A 635 11.34 43.12 -105.62
C ARG A 635 11.75 43.59 -104.22
N LEU A 636 10.81 43.48 -103.29
CA LEU A 636 10.99 43.85 -101.89
C LEU A 636 10.95 42.57 -101.05
N THR A 637 12.01 42.33 -100.29
CA THR A 637 12.05 41.30 -99.25
C THR A 637 11.81 42.00 -97.92
N VAL A 638 10.57 41.91 -97.45
CA VAL A 638 10.18 42.36 -96.11
C VAL A 638 10.38 41.20 -95.16
N VAL A 639 10.92 41.48 -93.98
CA VAL A 639 11.05 40.51 -92.90
C VAL A 639 10.12 40.94 -91.78
N VAL A 640 9.34 39.98 -91.28
CA VAL A 640 8.64 40.10 -90.01
C VAL A 640 9.51 39.44 -88.97
N GLU A 641 9.89 40.17 -87.94
CA GLU A 641 10.70 39.70 -86.80
C GLU A 641 9.88 39.93 -85.53
N ASP A 642 9.77 38.91 -84.67
CA ASP A 642 9.18 39.07 -83.35
C ASP A 642 10.10 39.87 -82.39
N ASN A 643 9.68 40.00 -81.13
CA ASN A 643 10.47 40.61 -80.05
C ASN A 643 10.82 39.60 -78.94
N GLY A 644 10.77 38.30 -79.24
CA GLY A 644 11.13 37.22 -78.33
C GLY A 644 12.65 37.02 -78.21
N GLN A 645 13.07 36.07 -77.38
CA GLN A 645 14.48 35.71 -77.21
C GLN A 645 14.68 34.19 -77.20
N PRO A 646 15.38 33.61 -78.20
CA PRO A 646 15.93 34.25 -79.40
C PRO A 646 14.82 34.74 -80.34
N SER A 647 15.00 35.92 -80.93
CA SER A 647 14.04 36.48 -81.87
C SER A 647 14.02 35.67 -83.17
N ARG A 648 12.83 35.32 -83.66
CA ARG A 648 12.64 34.57 -84.91
C ARG A 648 12.01 35.47 -85.96
N SER A 649 11.93 34.95 -87.18
CA SER A 649 11.56 35.76 -88.33
C SER A 649 11.04 34.95 -89.51
N ALA A 650 10.22 35.60 -90.33
CA ALA A 650 9.80 35.10 -91.63
C ALA A 650 9.98 36.17 -92.72
N THR A 651 10.41 35.73 -93.91
CA THR A 651 10.69 36.63 -95.04
C THR A 651 9.59 36.51 -96.10
N VAL A 652 8.95 37.62 -96.46
CA VAL A 652 7.99 37.69 -97.56
C VAL A 652 8.60 38.42 -98.75
N ASN A 653 8.45 37.85 -99.95
CA ASN A 653 8.80 38.53 -101.18
C ASN A 653 7.56 39.20 -101.76
N VAL A 654 7.50 40.53 -101.63
CA VAL A 654 6.53 41.38 -102.33
C VAL A 654 7.15 41.76 -103.66
N ASN A 655 6.52 41.36 -104.76
CA ASN A 655 6.89 41.85 -106.09
C ASN A 655 5.98 43.04 -106.40
N VAL A 656 6.56 44.12 -106.92
CA VAL A 656 5.87 45.37 -107.22
C VAL A 656 6.13 45.74 -108.67
N ALA A 657 5.05 46.01 -109.42
CA ALA A 657 5.12 46.41 -110.82
C ALA A 657 4.80 47.91 -110.95
N VAL A 658 5.74 48.67 -111.50
CA VAL A 658 5.56 50.11 -111.80
C VAL A 658 4.96 50.25 -113.19
N ALA A 659 3.64 50.38 -113.27
CA ALA A 659 2.89 50.46 -114.52
C ALA A 659 1.61 51.29 -114.33
N ASP A 660 1.24 52.07 -115.34
CA ASP A 660 0.02 52.89 -115.28
C ASP A 660 -1.23 52.10 -115.68
N SER A 661 -1.07 50.86 -116.21
CA SER A 661 -2.20 49.96 -116.46
C SER A 661 -1.80 48.47 -116.48
N PHE A 662 -2.73 47.59 -116.12
CA PHE A 662 -2.55 46.13 -116.08
C PHE A 662 -2.05 45.50 -117.41
N PRO A 663 -2.47 45.95 -118.61
CA PRO A 663 -1.97 45.42 -119.88
C PRO A 663 -0.47 45.64 -120.10
N GLU A 664 0.09 46.74 -119.58
CA GLU A 664 1.50 47.10 -119.74
C GLU A 664 2.42 46.10 -119.02
N VAL A 665 1.97 45.59 -117.86
CA VAL A 665 2.67 44.54 -117.08
C VAL A 665 2.72 43.22 -117.85
N LEU A 666 1.71 42.88 -118.65
CA LEU A 666 1.67 41.63 -119.41
C LEU A 666 2.63 41.64 -120.61
N SER A 667 2.97 42.80 -121.17
CA SER A 667 3.90 42.93 -122.30
C SER A 667 5.38 42.68 -121.97
N GLU A 668 5.83 42.89 -120.72
CA GLU A 668 7.22 42.64 -120.31
C GLU A 668 7.44 41.27 -119.63
N PHE A 669 6.38 40.50 -119.38
CA PHE A 669 6.43 39.23 -118.61
C PHE A 669 6.41 37.97 -119.50
N THR A 670 6.79 38.07 -120.78
CA THR A 670 6.75 36.94 -121.74
C THR A 670 7.78 35.83 -121.47
N ASP A 671 8.83 36.10 -120.70
CA ASP A 671 9.83 35.10 -120.30
C ASP A 671 9.36 34.26 -119.10
N PHE A 672 8.36 33.42 -119.36
CA PHE A 672 8.11 32.20 -118.58
C PHE A 672 8.16 30.99 -119.51
N THR A 673 9.26 30.23 -119.45
CA THR A 673 9.37 28.92 -120.11
C THR A 673 8.31 27.99 -119.52
N GLN A 674 7.30 27.66 -120.34
CA GLN A 674 6.23 26.77 -119.94
C GLN A 674 6.72 25.32 -120.01
N ASP A 675 7.49 24.90 -119.00
CA ASP A 675 8.03 23.54 -118.85
C ASP A 675 6.88 22.55 -118.51
N ASN A 676 6.04 22.30 -119.51
CA ASN A 676 5.03 21.25 -119.52
C ASN A 676 5.70 19.89 -119.68
N ASP A 677 6.44 19.46 -118.66
CA ASP A 677 7.04 18.14 -118.57
C ASP A 677 5.93 17.09 -118.39
N TYR A 678 5.34 16.67 -119.52
CA TYR A 678 4.19 15.78 -119.58
C TYR A 678 4.64 14.34 -119.25
N ASN A 679 4.79 14.08 -117.96
CA ASN A 679 5.58 12.99 -117.44
C ASN A 679 4.84 11.64 -117.53
N ASP A 680 4.99 10.95 -118.67
CA ASP A 680 4.39 9.64 -118.99
C ASP A 680 4.58 8.58 -117.88
N ASN A 681 5.66 8.68 -117.10
CA ASN A 681 5.96 7.79 -115.98
C ASN A 681 4.85 7.78 -114.91
N LEU A 682 4.07 8.86 -114.75
CA LEU A 682 3.00 8.91 -113.75
C LEU A 682 1.90 7.87 -114.05
N THR A 683 1.57 7.66 -115.32
CA THR A 683 0.59 6.63 -115.73
C THR A 683 1.11 5.22 -115.47
N PHE A 684 2.40 4.98 -115.74
CA PHE A 684 3.07 3.72 -115.43
C PHE A 684 3.07 3.41 -113.93
N TYR A 685 3.44 4.38 -113.08
CA TYR A 685 3.42 4.18 -111.62
C TYR A 685 2.00 4.01 -111.05
N LEU A 686 0.99 4.67 -111.63
CA LEU A 686 -0.41 4.51 -111.21
C LEU A 686 -0.96 3.12 -111.60
N VAL A 687 -0.64 2.62 -112.80
CA VAL A 687 -0.96 1.25 -113.22
C VAL A 687 -0.20 0.22 -112.38
N LEU A 688 1.07 0.45 -112.06
CA LEU A 688 1.88 -0.41 -111.19
C LEU A 688 1.29 -0.45 -109.76
N ALA A 689 0.87 0.70 -109.22
CA ALA A 689 0.21 0.76 -107.92
C ALA A 689 -1.12 0.00 -107.91
N LEU A 690 -1.96 0.14 -108.94
CA LEU A 690 -3.20 -0.64 -109.09
C LEU A 690 -2.91 -2.14 -109.18
N ALA A 691 -1.88 -2.56 -109.92
CA ALA A 691 -1.47 -3.96 -110.03
C ALA A 691 -0.98 -4.53 -108.68
N VAL A 692 -0.16 -3.78 -107.94
CA VAL A 692 0.34 -4.18 -106.62
C VAL A 692 -0.78 -4.23 -105.57
N VAL A 693 -1.69 -3.25 -105.53
CA VAL A 693 -2.85 -3.25 -104.63
C VAL A 693 -3.80 -4.41 -104.95
N SER A 694 -4.07 -4.67 -106.24
CA SER A 694 -4.87 -5.82 -106.69
C SER A 694 -4.21 -7.15 -106.30
N PHE A 695 -2.89 -7.28 -106.47
CA PHE A 695 -2.13 -8.47 -106.06
C PHE A 695 -2.19 -8.68 -104.54
N LEU A 696 -1.98 -7.64 -103.72
CA LEU A 696 -2.08 -7.72 -102.27
C LEU A 696 -3.52 -8.03 -101.80
N PHE A 697 -4.54 -7.54 -102.50
CA PHE A 697 -5.94 -7.88 -102.24
C PHE A 697 -6.25 -9.36 -102.55
N ILE A 698 -5.75 -9.88 -103.68
CA ILE A 698 -5.88 -11.30 -104.04
C ILE A 698 -5.10 -12.20 -103.05
N VAL A 699 -3.86 -11.83 -102.69
CA VAL A 699 -3.03 -12.57 -101.73
C VAL A 699 -3.67 -12.56 -100.34
N SER A 700 -4.25 -11.44 -99.89
CA SER A 700 -4.95 -11.39 -98.60
C SER A 700 -6.27 -12.17 -98.61
N ILE A 701 -7.03 -12.20 -99.72
CA ILE A 701 -8.17 -13.11 -99.88
C ILE A 701 -7.73 -14.59 -99.83
N ILE A 702 -6.64 -14.95 -100.52
CA ILE A 702 -6.08 -16.32 -100.47
C ILE A 702 -5.56 -16.67 -99.06
N ALA A 703 -4.96 -15.72 -98.34
CA ALA A 703 -4.55 -15.89 -96.95
C ALA A 703 -5.75 -16.09 -96.02
N ILE A 704 -6.82 -15.29 -96.17
CA ILE A 704 -8.05 -15.45 -95.38
C ILE A 704 -8.73 -16.79 -95.70
N LEU A 705 -8.80 -17.19 -96.97
CA LEU A 705 -9.37 -18.49 -97.37
C LEU A 705 -8.54 -19.67 -96.86
N SER A 706 -7.21 -19.60 -96.95
CA SER A 706 -6.31 -20.65 -96.46
C SER A 706 -6.34 -20.75 -94.94
N VAL A 707 -6.32 -19.63 -94.19
CA VAL A 707 -6.49 -19.61 -92.73
C VAL A 707 -7.88 -20.14 -92.33
N LYS A 708 -8.95 -19.79 -93.05
CA LYS A 708 -10.31 -20.27 -92.76
C LYS A 708 -10.46 -21.77 -93.04
N CYS A 709 -9.90 -22.27 -94.14
CA CYS A 709 -9.78 -23.70 -94.39
C CYS A 709 -8.89 -24.41 -93.36
N TYR A 710 -7.79 -23.80 -92.90
CA TYR A 710 -6.88 -24.40 -91.91
C TYR A 710 -7.54 -24.49 -90.54
N ARG A 711 -8.26 -23.46 -90.08
CA ARG A 711 -9.09 -23.51 -88.86
C ARG A 711 -10.16 -24.60 -88.96
N TRP A 712 -10.95 -24.58 -90.04
CA TRP A 712 -12.01 -25.57 -90.29
C TRP A 712 -11.50 -27.02 -90.37
N ARG A 713 -10.26 -27.23 -90.82
CA ARG A 713 -9.60 -28.56 -90.87
C ARG A 713 -8.94 -28.95 -89.54
N ARG A 714 -8.57 -27.98 -88.69
CA ARG A 714 -7.94 -28.19 -87.37
C ARG A 714 -8.94 -28.55 -86.28
N GLU A 715 -10.21 -28.15 -86.41
CA GLU A 715 -11.28 -28.44 -85.43
C GLU A 715 -11.90 -29.84 -85.56
N ARG A 716 -11.40 -30.71 -86.44
CA ARG A 716 -12.00 -32.03 -86.73
C ARG A 716 -11.05 -33.24 -86.66
N MET A 717 -9.81 -33.07 -86.21
CA MET A 717 -8.81 -34.16 -86.17
C MET A 717 -8.03 -34.18 -84.85
N PHE A 718 -8.28 -35.25 -84.07
CA PHE A 718 -7.60 -35.67 -82.84
C PHE A 718 -7.75 -34.72 -81.62
N TYR A 719 -8.16 -35.17 -80.41
CA TYR A 719 -8.73 -36.44 -79.96
C TYR A 719 -8.00 -37.76 -80.34
N LYS A 720 -6.69 -37.81 -80.10
CA LYS A 720 -6.00 -38.99 -79.53
C LYS A 720 -4.55 -38.68 -79.15
N SER A 721 -4.05 -39.49 -78.22
CA SER A 721 -2.68 -39.57 -77.71
C SER A 721 -1.59 -39.61 -78.81
N GLY A 722 -0.33 -39.24 -78.56
CA GLY A 722 0.32 -38.83 -77.30
C GLY A 722 1.71 -39.48 -77.17
N ALA A 723 2.63 -38.83 -76.43
CA ALA A 723 4.06 -39.18 -76.30
C ALA A 723 4.88 -39.01 -77.62
N ASN A 724 6.15 -38.57 -77.63
CA ASN A 724 7.24 -38.87 -76.69
C ASN A 724 8.15 -37.68 -76.29
N LEU A 725 8.93 -37.95 -75.24
CA LEU A 725 10.02 -37.16 -74.61
C LEU A 725 11.33 -37.14 -75.46
N PRO A 726 12.46 -36.48 -75.06
CA PRO A 726 12.87 -35.94 -73.74
C PRO A 726 13.22 -34.42 -73.75
N VAL A 727 13.65 -33.70 -72.68
CA VAL A 727 14.58 -34.00 -71.55
C VAL A 727 14.16 -33.31 -70.22
N ILE A 728 14.57 -33.93 -69.09
CA ILE A 728 14.45 -33.59 -67.64
C ILE A 728 15.81 -34.09 -67.01
N PRO A 729 16.44 -33.60 -65.90
CA PRO A 729 15.98 -32.91 -64.66
C PRO A 729 16.63 -31.51 -64.40
N TYR A 730 16.37 -30.74 -63.33
CA TYR A 730 16.18 -31.04 -61.88
C TYR A 730 14.99 -30.34 -61.18
N TYR A 731 14.72 -30.70 -59.89
CA TYR A 731 13.42 -30.58 -59.18
C TYR A 731 13.58 -30.45 -57.61
N PRO A 732 12.55 -30.51 -56.70
CA PRO A 732 12.56 -30.09 -55.27
C PRO A 732 12.45 -31.32 -54.31
N PRO A 733 11.71 -31.43 -53.14
CA PRO A 733 10.45 -30.80 -52.63
C PRO A 733 10.68 -29.60 -51.66
N LEU A 734 9.81 -29.11 -50.73
CA LEU A 734 8.56 -29.52 -50.00
C LEU A 734 7.42 -28.46 -50.20
N TYR A 735 6.15 -28.52 -49.72
CA TYR A 735 5.36 -29.06 -48.57
C TYR A 735 5.42 -28.28 -47.22
N ALA A 736 4.36 -28.16 -46.39
CA ALA A 736 2.88 -28.16 -46.57
C ALA A 736 2.16 -27.90 -45.21
N ASP A 737 0.94 -27.32 -45.22
CA ASP A 737 -0.23 -27.61 -44.34
C ASP A 737 -1.39 -26.65 -44.74
N VAL A 738 -2.70 -26.97 -44.83
CA VAL A 738 -3.70 -27.76 -44.06
C VAL A 738 -4.54 -26.88 -43.11
N GLY A 739 -5.88 -26.84 -43.32
CA GLY A 739 -6.85 -26.43 -42.28
C GLY A 739 -8.06 -25.55 -42.66
N GLY A 740 -9.18 -26.16 -43.11
CA GLY A 740 -10.54 -25.72 -42.73
C GLY A 740 -11.31 -24.65 -43.56
N THR A 741 -12.55 -25.00 -43.95
CA THR A 741 -13.78 -24.16 -44.04
C THR A 741 -13.65 -22.64 -44.29
N GLY A 742 -14.13 -22.02 -45.39
CA GLY A 742 -15.49 -22.03 -45.98
C GLY A 742 -16.15 -20.63 -45.81
N THR A 743 -17.01 -20.05 -46.66
CA THR A 743 -17.69 -20.49 -47.90
C THR A 743 -18.09 -19.31 -48.82
N LEU A 744 -17.97 -19.50 -50.15
CA LEU A 744 -18.78 -18.90 -51.25
C LEU A 744 -19.14 -17.39 -51.33
N GLN A 745 -18.59 -16.70 -52.34
CA GLN A 745 -19.31 -15.78 -53.25
C GLN A 745 -18.75 -16.01 -54.67
N HIS A 746 -19.53 -16.57 -55.59
CA HIS A 746 -20.32 -15.88 -56.63
C HIS A 746 -19.53 -14.98 -57.59
N VAL A 747 -19.51 -15.37 -58.87
CA VAL A 747 -18.84 -14.70 -60.00
C VAL A 747 -19.87 -14.47 -61.10
N TYR A 748 -19.99 -13.24 -61.61
CA TYR A 748 -20.78 -12.92 -62.80
C TYR A 748 -19.96 -12.10 -63.81
N ASN A 749 -19.49 -12.80 -64.85
CA ASN A 749 -19.05 -12.17 -66.09
C ASN A 749 -20.27 -11.82 -66.95
N TYR A 750 -20.26 -10.65 -67.59
CA TYR A 750 -21.05 -10.41 -68.80
C TYR A 750 -20.15 -10.38 -70.02
N GLU A 751 -20.55 -11.11 -71.06
CA GLU A 751 -20.13 -10.81 -72.43
C GLU A 751 -21.14 -9.82 -73.05
N VAL A 752 -20.67 -8.88 -73.88
CA VAL A 752 -21.54 -8.03 -74.70
C VAL A 752 -21.14 -8.16 -76.16
N CYS A 753 -21.95 -8.89 -76.92
CA CYS A 753 -21.89 -8.84 -78.38
C CYS A 753 -22.50 -7.54 -78.90
N ARG A 754 -21.95 -6.97 -79.98
CA ARG A 754 -22.67 -6.04 -80.86
C ARG A 754 -22.62 -6.52 -82.29
N THR A 755 -23.77 -6.45 -82.95
CA THR A 755 -23.96 -6.73 -84.38
C THR A 755 -23.65 -5.50 -85.24
N THR A 756 -23.52 -5.71 -86.55
CA THR A 756 -23.16 -4.68 -87.53
C THR A 756 -24.36 -4.12 -88.30
N ASP A 757 -24.20 -2.86 -88.70
CA ASP A 757 -24.82 -2.20 -89.87
C ASP A 757 -26.31 -1.75 -89.80
N SER A 758 -26.49 -0.44 -89.62
CA SER A 758 -27.39 0.37 -90.46
C SER A 758 -26.99 1.86 -90.38
N ARG A 759 -27.37 2.66 -91.40
CA ARG A 759 -26.85 4.01 -91.65
C ARG A 759 -27.76 5.14 -91.13
N LYS A 760 -27.32 5.87 -90.09
CA LYS A 760 -27.21 7.36 -90.03
C LYS A 760 -27.09 7.91 -88.59
N SER A 761 -26.33 9.01 -88.48
CA SER A 761 -26.37 10.09 -87.45
C SER A 761 -26.32 9.75 -85.94
N ASP A 762 -25.30 10.33 -85.33
CA ASP A 762 -25.23 10.90 -83.97
C ASP A 762 -24.89 10.04 -82.73
N LEU A 763 -24.07 10.68 -81.89
CA LEU A 763 -23.43 10.24 -80.64
C LEU A 763 -24.30 9.40 -79.69
N LYS A 764 -23.75 8.28 -79.20
CA LYS A 764 -23.31 8.14 -77.79
C LYS A 764 -22.55 6.83 -77.50
N TYR A 765 -21.70 6.87 -76.47
CA TYR A 765 -20.96 5.72 -75.94
C TYR A 765 -21.83 4.81 -75.05
N GLY A 766 -21.43 3.55 -74.90
CA GLY A 766 -21.93 2.63 -73.89
C GLY A 766 -20.88 1.55 -73.58
N ARG A 767 -20.54 1.37 -72.30
CA ARG A 767 -19.59 0.33 -71.82
C ARG A 767 -20.28 -1.04 -71.71
N PRO A 768 -19.54 -2.16 -71.80
CA PRO A 768 -19.90 -3.38 -71.08
C PRO A 768 -19.55 -3.25 -69.58
N CYS A 769 -20.23 -4.00 -68.72
CA CYS A 769 -19.93 -4.07 -67.28
C CYS A 769 -19.81 -5.53 -66.83
N SER A 770 -18.83 -5.87 -66.00
CA SER A 770 -18.85 -7.08 -65.18
C SER A 770 -19.22 -6.73 -63.74
N GLU A 771 -19.80 -7.70 -63.03
CA GLU A 771 -20.34 -7.61 -61.68
C GLU A 771 -19.28 -7.93 -60.60
N SER A 772 -19.47 -7.75 -59.28
CA SER A 772 -20.58 -7.24 -58.44
C SER A 772 -20.07 -6.96 -56.99
N ILE A 773 -21.01 -6.82 -56.03
CA ILE A 773 -20.88 -6.94 -54.54
C ILE A 773 -20.38 -5.68 -53.79
N ILE A 774 -21.04 -5.18 -52.72
CA ILE A 774 -22.49 -5.24 -52.33
C ILE A 774 -22.83 -4.14 -51.29
N SER A 775 -24.07 -3.64 -51.25
CA SER A 775 -24.83 -3.31 -50.02
C SER A 775 -26.28 -2.89 -50.31
N LEU A 776 -27.22 -3.47 -49.54
CA LEU A 776 -28.60 -3.03 -49.32
C LEU A 776 -28.64 -2.38 -47.91
N ASP A 777 -29.70 -1.74 -47.41
CA ASP A 777 -31.13 -1.72 -47.78
C ASP A 777 -31.68 -0.29 -47.53
N SER A 778 -32.44 0.34 -48.42
CA SER A 778 -33.89 0.21 -48.61
C SER A 778 -34.76 0.48 -47.38
N SER A 779 -35.59 1.52 -47.45
CA SER A 779 -37.03 1.29 -47.66
C SER A 779 -37.77 2.59 -48.00
N GLY A 780 -38.62 2.53 -49.02
CA GLY A 780 -39.44 3.68 -49.43
C GLY A 780 -40.59 3.28 -50.36
N THR A 781 -41.78 3.82 -50.09
CA THR A 781 -43.04 3.72 -50.86
C THR A 781 -43.92 4.92 -50.47
N GLN A 782 -44.87 5.47 -51.24
CA GLN A 782 -45.19 5.53 -52.69
C GLN A 782 -46.30 6.62 -52.84
N THR A 783 -46.46 7.42 -53.90
CA THR A 783 -45.74 7.69 -55.17
C THR A 783 -46.10 9.13 -55.63
N LEU A 784 -45.48 9.69 -56.70
CA LEU A 784 -45.79 11.06 -57.19
C LEU A 784 -46.10 11.13 -58.70
N THR A 785 -47.04 12.01 -59.07
CA THR A 785 -47.44 12.28 -60.47
C THR A 785 -47.28 13.75 -60.86
N HIS A 786 -46.15 14.07 -61.51
CA HIS A 786 -46.04 14.88 -62.74
C HIS A 786 -46.99 16.11 -62.95
N ALA A 787 -46.48 17.36 -62.82
CA ALA A 787 -46.63 18.43 -63.83
C ALA A 787 -45.89 19.77 -63.53
N GLN A 788 -45.26 20.33 -64.58
CA GLN A 788 -45.10 21.77 -64.94
C GLN A 788 -44.71 22.87 -63.90
N ARG A 789 -43.44 23.29 -63.98
CA ARG A 789 -42.98 24.60 -64.54
C ARG A 789 -43.79 25.88 -64.17
N GLY A 790 -43.31 26.64 -63.18
CA GLY A 790 -43.77 28.00 -62.85
C GLY A 790 -42.68 28.85 -62.18
N GLN A 791 -42.75 30.18 -62.30
CA GLN A 791 -41.69 31.15 -61.95
C GLN A 791 -42.06 32.02 -60.73
N LEU A 792 -41.04 32.52 -60.02
CA LEU A 792 -41.01 33.74 -59.17
C LEU A 792 -41.63 33.75 -57.75
N ASN A 793 -40.73 33.97 -56.78
CA ASN A 793 -40.74 35.03 -55.75
C ASN A 793 -41.51 34.94 -54.41
N PHE A 794 -40.71 35.26 -53.37
CA PHE A 794 -41.03 35.89 -52.07
C PHE A 794 -41.71 35.06 -50.95
N ASP A 795 -41.47 35.54 -49.73
CA ASP A 795 -41.40 34.74 -48.51
C ASP A 795 -42.62 34.83 -47.57
N ASP A 796 -42.57 33.91 -46.60
CA ASP A 796 -43.10 33.98 -45.23
C ASP A 796 -44.57 33.59 -44.95
N CYS A 797 -44.80 33.21 -43.69
CA CYS A 797 -45.93 32.43 -43.21
C CYS A 797 -47.18 33.24 -42.87
N ASP A 798 -48.37 32.61 -42.93
CA ASP A 798 -49.15 32.36 -41.70
C ASP A 798 -50.22 31.25 -41.84
N ASP A 799 -50.96 31.03 -40.75
CA ASP A 799 -51.67 29.82 -40.31
C ASP A 799 -53.01 29.39 -41.01
N GLN A 800 -53.33 28.08 -40.87
CA GLN A 800 -54.64 27.40 -40.75
C GLN A 800 -55.86 27.65 -41.69
N GLN A 801 -56.52 26.54 -42.11
CA GLN A 801 -57.98 26.18 -42.06
C GLN A 801 -58.33 25.08 -43.12
N LYS A 802 -59.38 24.22 -43.06
CA LYS A 802 -60.64 24.07 -42.25
C LYS A 802 -61.10 22.55 -42.22
N PRO A 803 -62.30 22.15 -41.70
CA PRO A 803 -62.68 20.76 -41.29
C PRO A 803 -63.64 20.04 -42.30
N PRO A 804 -64.62 19.11 -42.00
CA PRO A 804 -65.03 18.40 -40.75
C PRO A 804 -65.51 16.91 -40.83
N ASN A 805 -65.75 16.29 -39.64
CA ASN A 805 -66.79 15.27 -39.29
C ASN A 805 -66.82 13.86 -39.96
N ALA A 806 -67.28 12.77 -39.31
CA ALA A 806 -67.69 12.49 -37.91
C ALA A 806 -67.77 10.98 -37.56
N ASP A 807 -67.85 10.65 -36.26
CA ASP A 807 -68.34 9.41 -35.59
C ASP A 807 -67.57 8.07 -35.77
N TRP A 808 -67.49 7.14 -34.78
CA TRP A 808 -68.20 6.97 -33.48
C TRP A 808 -67.42 6.14 -32.41
N ARG A 809 -67.28 6.67 -31.17
CA ARG A 809 -67.17 6.06 -29.78
C ARG A 809 -66.19 4.87 -29.50
N PHE A 810 -65.67 4.58 -28.28
CA PHE A 810 -66.04 4.82 -26.86
C PHE A 810 -64.78 4.90 -25.91
N THR A 811 -64.84 5.73 -24.85
CA THR A 811 -64.27 5.67 -23.44
C THR A 811 -63.07 4.76 -23.04
N GLN A 812 -62.20 5.01 -22.03
CA GLN A 812 -61.97 6.05 -20.95
C GLN A 812 -60.52 5.85 -20.37
N ASN A 813 -59.72 6.88 -20.00
CA ASN A 813 -59.58 7.63 -18.71
C ASN A 813 -59.21 6.82 -17.43
N GLN A 814 -58.42 7.29 -16.43
CA GLN A 814 -57.49 8.44 -16.29
C GLN A 814 -56.61 8.37 -14.98
N ARG A 815 -55.73 9.36 -14.78
CA ARG A 815 -54.95 9.80 -13.55
C ARG A 815 -55.88 10.30 -12.39
N PRO A 816 -55.42 10.82 -11.21
CA PRO A 816 -54.09 10.90 -10.53
C PRO A 816 -54.11 10.55 -8.99
N GLY A 817 -53.08 10.94 -8.20
CA GLY A 817 -53.03 10.92 -6.70
C GLY A 817 -53.57 12.21 -6.03
N PRO A 818 -53.10 12.73 -4.85
CA PRO A 818 -51.92 12.35 -4.01
C PRO A 818 -52.09 12.44 -2.44
N SER A 819 -50.98 12.28 -1.69
CA SER A 819 -50.63 12.86 -0.34
C SER A 819 -51.43 12.54 0.96
N GLY A 820 -50.73 12.19 2.08
CA GLY A 820 -51.23 12.45 3.46
C GLY A 820 -50.73 11.61 4.67
N ALA A 821 -49.86 12.18 5.51
CA ALA A 821 -49.66 12.05 6.98
C ALA A 821 -49.84 10.74 7.82
N ALA A 822 -48.74 10.36 8.53
CA ALA A 822 -48.59 9.98 9.95
C ALA A 822 -49.52 8.99 10.71
N ALA A 823 -48.92 7.90 11.26
CA ALA A 823 -49.12 7.37 12.64
C ALA A 823 -48.21 6.15 12.96
N THR A 824 -47.98 5.87 14.25
CA THR A 824 -47.44 4.63 14.88
C THR A 824 -48.26 4.36 16.18
N PRO A 825 -48.12 3.24 16.94
CA PRO A 825 -47.16 2.11 16.89
C PRO A 825 -47.83 0.69 17.05
N GLU A 826 -47.07 -0.26 17.63
CA GLU A 826 -47.47 -1.57 18.26
C GLU A 826 -47.41 -2.90 17.46
N VAL A 827 -46.31 -3.64 17.70
CA VAL A 827 -46.20 -5.06 18.11
C VAL A 827 -47.35 -6.04 17.78
N ALA A 828 -47.08 -7.08 16.95
CA ALA A 828 -47.38 -8.49 17.28
C ALA A 828 -46.81 -9.54 16.29
N VAL A 829 -46.47 -10.70 16.86
CA VAL A 829 -45.95 -11.97 16.30
C VAL A 829 -46.90 -12.70 15.31
N GLY A 830 -46.36 -13.40 14.28
CA GLY A 830 -46.85 -14.76 13.94
C GLY A 830 -47.18 -15.20 12.49
N THR A 831 -46.29 -16.05 11.92
CA THR A 831 -46.57 -17.30 11.16
C THR A 831 -47.37 -17.37 9.82
N GLY A 832 -46.67 -17.70 8.73
CA GLY A 832 -47.03 -18.72 7.71
C GLY A 832 -47.83 -18.29 6.45
N PRO A 833 -48.00 -19.16 5.42
CA PRO A 833 -47.46 -20.53 5.22
C PRO A 833 -46.79 -20.83 3.84
N TRP A 834 -46.23 -22.04 3.68
CA TRP A 834 -45.77 -22.67 2.40
C TRP A 834 -46.88 -23.49 1.70
N PRO A 835 -46.77 -23.82 0.39
CA PRO A 835 -46.29 -25.15 -0.08
C PRO A 835 -45.56 -25.15 -1.46
N ASN A 836 -44.78 -26.14 -1.95
CA ASN A 836 -43.95 -27.22 -1.37
C ASN A 836 -42.90 -27.67 -2.47
N PRO A 837 -41.72 -28.28 -2.15
CA PRO A 837 -40.71 -28.77 -3.13
C PRO A 837 -41.02 -30.19 -3.66
N PRO A 838 -40.13 -30.83 -4.43
CA PRO A 838 -39.39 -32.00 -3.87
C PRO A 838 -37.96 -32.30 -4.41
N THR A 839 -37.12 -32.98 -3.59
CA THR A 839 -36.19 -34.13 -3.87
C THR A 839 -35.16 -34.12 -5.04
N GLU A 840 -33.93 -34.66 -4.94
CA GLU A 840 -33.16 -35.23 -3.78
C GLU A 840 -31.62 -35.29 -4.07
N ALA A 841 -30.87 -35.99 -3.20
CA ALA A 841 -29.40 -36.12 -3.11
C ALA A 841 -28.71 -36.82 -4.34
N GLU A 842 -27.38 -36.95 -4.50
CA GLU A 842 -26.31 -37.34 -3.54
C GLU A 842 -24.85 -36.94 -3.94
N GLN A 843 -23.98 -36.93 -2.90
CA GLN A 843 -22.54 -37.34 -2.87
C GLN A 843 -21.39 -36.52 -3.52
N LEU A 844 -20.20 -36.76 -2.94
CA LEU A 844 -18.89 -36.11 -3.11
C LEU A 844 -18.15 -36.55 -4.39
N GLN A 845 -17.12 -35.78 -4.84
CA GLN A 845 -15.69 -36.12 -4.61
C GLN A 845 -14.71 -35.17 -5.35
N ALA A 846 -13.58 -34.86 -4.69
CA ALA A 846 -12.35 -34.21 -5.22
C ALA A 846 -12.45 -32.70 -5.61
N LEU A 847 -11.37 -31.89 -5.63
CA LEU A 847 -9.95 -32.15 -5.37
C LEU A 847 -9.22 -30.86 -4.87
N MET A 848 -8.76 -30.80 -3.61
CA MET A 848 -7.68 -29.87 -3.17
C MET A 848 -6.97 -30.38 -1.90
N ALA A 849 -5.67 -30.70 -1.98
CA ALA A 849 -4.72 -30.75 -0.86
C ALA A 849 -3.30 -31.01 -1.39
N ALA A 850 -2.34 -30.11 -1.09
CA ALA A 850 -0.90 -30.37 -1.16
C ALA A 850 -0.13 -29.33 -0.34
N ALA A 851 0.96 -29.77 0.33
CA ALA A 851 1.91 -28.99 1.12
C ALA A 851 1.38 -28.34 2.42
N ASN A 852 1.49 -29.08 3.53
CA ASN A 852 2.56 -28.77 4.49
C ASN A 852 2.85 -29.90 5.50
N GLU A 853 4.04 -29.77 6.10
CA GLU A 853 4.52 -30.29 7.39
C GLU A 853 5.64 -31.34 7.40
N VAL A 854 6.46 -31.21 8.45
CA VAL A 854 7.70 -31.94 8.77
C VAL A 854 7.61 -32.34 10.25
N SER A 855 8.11 -33.52 10.61
CA SER A 855 8.29 -33.93 12.01
C SER A 855 9.52 -34.84 12.17
N GLU A 856 9.92 -35.10 13.41
CA GLU A 856 11.33 -35.29 13.80
C GLU A 856 11.76 -36.75 14.15
N ALA A 857 12.93 -36.86 14.81
CA ALA A 857 13.53 -38.01 15.49
C ALA A 857 14.33 -39.01 14.62
N THR A 858 15.54 -39.49 14.99
CA THR A 858 16.38 -39.20 16.18
C THR A 858 17.88 -39.55 15.97
N ASN A 859 18.78 -38.79 16.62
CA ASN A 859 20.08 -39.17 17.25
C ASN A 859 21.07 -40.19 16.61
N THR A 860 22.31 -39.74 16.28
CA THR A 860 23.60 -40.08 16.97
C THR A 860 24.90 -39.99 16.12
N LEU A 861 25.91 -39.26 16.66
CA LEU A 861 27.38 -39.49 16.68
C LEU A 861 28.14 -40.16 15.49
N GLY A 862 29.19 -39.48 14.97
CA GLY A 862 30.40 -40.14 14.43
C GLY A 862 31.10 -39.46 13.22
N PRO A 863 32.41 -39.11 13.28
CA PRO A 863 33.17 -38.55 12.14
C PRO A 863 34.11 -39.57 11.43
N GLY A 864 34.37 -39.43 10.12
CA GLY A 864 35.38 -40.28 9.43
C GLY A 864 35.60 -40.11 7.91
N THR A 865 36.70 -39.43 7.54
CA THR A 865 37.67 -39.73 6.44
C THR A 865 37.31 -40.48 5.14
N MET A 866 37.68 -39.85 4.01
CA MET A 866 38.33 -40.40 2.77
C MET A 866 37.62 -41.38 1.82
N GLY A 867 37.67 -41.06 0.51
CA GLY A 867 38.44 -41.90 -0.44
C GLY A 867 37.94 -42.11 -1.89
N LEU A 868 38.82 -41.79 -2.87
CA LEU A 868 38.94 -42.35 -4.25
C LEU A 868 37.81 -42.02 -5.28
N SER A 869 38.07 -41.49 -6.50
CA SER A 869 38.94 -41.89 -7.65
C SER A 869 38.33 -43.01 -8.51
N THR A 870 38.05 -42.83 -9.81
CA THR A 870 38.99 -42.62 -10.96
C THR A 870 38.46 -41.61 -12.01
N ARG A 871 39.26 -40.70 -12.61
CA ARG A 871 40.29 -40.85 -13.67
C ARG A 871 39.84 -41.42 -15.03
N TYR A 872 39.86 -40.58 -16.09
CA TYR A 872 40.73 -40.77 -17.27
C TYR A 872 40.91 -39.46 -18.07
N ASN A 873 42.09 -39.26 -18.67
CA ASN A 873 42.48 -38.17 -19.60
C ASN A 873 43.79 -38.62 -20.29
N PRO A 874 44.11 -38.23 -21.55
CA PRO A 874 45.28 -37.33 -21.70
C PRO A 874 45.31 -36.40 -22.94
N GLN A 875 45.96 -35.24 -22.75
CA GLN A 875 46.93 -34.56 -23.65
C GLN A 875 46.56 -34.26 -25.13
N PHE A 876 46.66 -32.98 -25.51
CA PHE A 876 47.94 -32.47 -26.05
C PHE A 876 48.10 -30.96 -25.79
N THR A 877 49.32 -30.44 -25.94
CA THR A 877 49.72 -29.05 -25.62
C THR A 877 49.99 -28.22 -26.87
N LEU A 878 49.77 -26.90 -26.77
CA LEU A 878 50.78 -25.92 -27.19
C LEU A 878 50.51 -24.51 -26.62
N GLN A 879 51.60 -23.79 -26.38
CA GLN A 879 51.69 -22.45 -25.82
C GLN A 879 52.79 -21.76 -26.63
N HIS A 880 52.54 -20.59 -27.26
CA HIS A 880 53.59 -19.58 -27.46
C HIS A 880 53.09 -18.23 -28.01
N VAL A 881 53.52 -17.17 -27.34
CA VAL A 881 53.79 -15.81 -27.87
C VAL A 881 55.28 -15.79 -28.26
N PRO A 882 55.72 -15.08 -29.31
CA PRO A 882 56.74 -14.03 -29.08
C PRO A 882 56.83 -12.85 -30.08
N ASP A 883 57.00 -11.63 -29.54
CA ASP A 883 58.06 -10.65 -29.85
C ASP A 883 58.23 -10.00 -31.27
N TYR A 884 59.07 -8.95 -31.50
CA TYR A 884 60.05 -8.20 -30.67
C TYR A 884 60.23 -6.72 -31.15
N ARG A 885 60.80 -5.86 -30.27
CA ARG A 885 61.59 -4.60 -30.48
C ARG A 885 60.84 -3.25 -30.39
N GLN A 886 61.22 -2.33 -29.48
CA GLN A 886 62.39 -1.40 -29.42
C GLN A 886 62.33 -0.30 -30.51
N ASN A 887 62.61 1.00 -30.31
CA ASN A 887 63.15 1.84 -29.20
C ASN A 887 62.94 3.35 -29.57
N VAL A 888 63.09 4.41 -28.74
CA VAL A 888 63.09 4.68 -27.27
C VAL A 888 63.25 6.22 -27.02
N TYR A 889 63.21 6.66 -25.74
CA TYR A 889 63.70 7.95 -25.17
C TYR A 889 62.75 9.16 -24.95
N ILE A 890 63.12 9.95 -23.93
CA ILE A 890 62.51 11.13 -23.27
C ILE A 890 63.72 12.03 -22.91
N PRO A 891 63.78 13.36 -23.16
CA PRO A 891 63.38 14.31 -22.09
C PRO A 891 63.08 15.79 -22.48
N GLY A 892 62.61 16.54 -21.48
CA GLY A 892 63.32 17.76 -21.06
C GLY A 892 62.70 19.11 -21.44
N SER A 893 62.62 20.02 -20.45
CA SER A 893 62.16 21.40 -20.60
C SER A 893 63.28 22.43 -20.37
N THR A 894 63.45 23.34 -21.33
CA THR A 894 64.11 24.65 -21.19
C THR A 894 63.38 25.64 -22.11
N ALA A 895 62.96 26.85 -21.74
CA ALA A 895 63.54 27.92 -20.90
C ALA A 895 64.49 28.87 -21.67
N THR A 896 63.92 29.95 -22.21
CA THR A 896 64.60 31.16 -22.71
C THR A 896 63.66 32.37 -22.54
N LEU A 897 64.11 33.60 -22.31
CA LEU A 897 65.30 34.07 -21.57
C LEU A 897 65.00 35.50 -21.03
N THR A 898 65.89 36.07 -20.22
CA THR A 898 65.60 37.27 -19.41
C THR A 898 66.12 38.60 -19.97
N SER A 899 65.47 39.69 -19.53
CA SER A 899 66.06 40.99 -19.13
C SER A 899 66.84 41.87 -20.12
N SER A 900 66.20 42.98 -20.53
CA SER A 900 66.77 44.36 -20.68
C SER A 900 65.59 45.32 -20.97
N GLN A 901 65.59 46.63 -20.65
CA GLN A 901 66.65 47.51 -20.16
C GLN A 901 66.10 48.64 -19.21
N GLN A 902 67.01 49.50 -18.77
CA GLN A 902 66.89 50.72 -17.94
C GLN A 902 65.99 51.83 -18.55
N GLN A 903 65.66 52.99 -17.92
CA GLN A 903 65.57 53.52 -16.54
C GLN A 903 65.67 55.07 -16.60
N ALA A 904 64.56 55.81 -16.44
CA ALA A 904 64.49 57.26 -16.10
C ALA A 904 63.00 57.63 -15.87
N GLN A 905 62.57 58.60 -15.04
CA GLN A 905 63.25 59.73 -14.38
C GLN A 905 62.86 59.89 -12.88
N GLN A 906 63.58 60.80 -12.20
CA GLN A 906 63.37 61.37 -10.85
C GLN A 906 62.27 62.48 -10.87
N ALA A 907 61.69 63.02 -9.78
CA ALA A 907 61.60 62.67 -8.35
C ALA A 907 60.49 63.53 -7.64
N LEU A 908 60.31 63.37 -6.32
CA LEU A 908 59.49 64.15 -5.35
C LEU A 908 59.87 65.67 -5.29
N PRO A 909 59.15 66.60 -4.60
CA PRO A 909 58.10 66.47 -3.56
C PRO A 909 56.83 67.39 -3.80
N PRO A 910 56.18 68.11 -2.84
CA PRO A 910 55.03 67.58 -2.04
C PRO A 910 53.78 68.50 -1.87
N GLN A 911 52.72 67.90 -1.28
CA GLN A 911 51.76 68.43 -0.28
C GLN A 911 50.72 69.58 -0.54
N GLN A 912 49.50 69.28 -0.03
CA GLN A 912 48.56 70.16 0.72
C GLN A 912 47.49 71.04 0.03
N ALA A 913 46.49 71.39 0.88
CA ALA A 913 45.28 72.22 0.69
C ALA A 913 44.06 71.56 0.00
N ALA A 914 42.87 71.84 0.56
CA ALA A 914 41.56 71.30 0.17
C ALA A 914 40.51 72.43 0.09
N ILE A 915 39.30 72.15 -0.42
CA ILE A 915 37.95 72.57 0.10
C ILE A 915 36.86 72.50 -1.01
N ALA A 916 35.70 71.91 -0.67
CA ALA A 916 34.37 72.02 -1.35
C ALA A 916 34.25 71.50 -2.82
N ALA A 917 33.10 71.07 -3.36
CA ALA A 917 31.75 70.74 -2.86
C ALA A 917 30.93 70.09 -4.04
N ALA A 918 29.77 69.43 -3.89
CA ALA A 918 29.12 68.70 -2.79
C ALA A 918 27.84 67.99 -3.34
N ALA A 919 27.16 67.17 -2.51
CA ALA A 919 25.87 66.48 -2.73
C ALA A 919 25.87 65.31 -3.76
N ALA A 920 25.15 64.19 -3.57
CA ALA A 920 24.27 63.76 -2.46
C ALA A 920 24.38 62.24 -2.18
N GLN A 921 23.89 61.77 -1.02
CA GLN A 921 23.78 60.34 -0.63
C GLN A 921 22.34 59.80 -0.83
N PRO A 922 22.07 58.48 -0.64
CA PRO A 922 21.90 57.89 0.71
C PRO A 922 22.83 56.68 1.00
N GLU A 923 22.94 56.27 2.28
CA GLU A 923 23.83 55.18 2.75
C GLU A 923 23.15 54.10 3.65
N PRO A 924 23.80 52.93 3.88
CA PRO A 924 23.16 51.70 4.40
C PRO A 924 23.52 51.35 5.87
N PRO A 925 22.94 50.27 6.45
CA PRO A 925 23.37 49.69 7.72
C PRO A 925 24.40 48.55 7.59
N LYS A 926 25.29 48.41 8.61
CA LYS A 926 26.08 47.18 8.86
C LYS A 926 26.40 47.06 10.37
N ALA A 927 26.75 45.85 10.84
CA ALA A 927 26.84 45.52 12.27
C ALA A 927 28.28 45.35 12.79
N ALA A 928 28.49 45.48 14.12
CA ALA A 928 29.53 44.75 14.88
C ALA A 928 29.40 44.86 16.43
N GLN A 929 29.23 43.70 17.08
CA GLN A 929 29.89 43.14 18.29
C GLN A 929 30.44 43.95 19.51
N THR A 930 30.30 43.27 20.67
CA THR A 930 31.19 43.13 21.87
C THR A 930 31.25 44.22 23.00
N PRO A 931 31.54 43.82 24.28
CA PRO A 931 30.98 44.50 25.46
C PRO A 931 31.98 44.90 26.60
N ALA A 932 31.50 45.63 27.62
CA ALA A 932 32.21 45.80 28.91
C ALA A 932 31.30 46.07 30.14
N SER A 933 31.64 45.40 31.25
CA SER A 933 30.97 45.35 32.57
C SER A 933 30.70 46.67 33.31
N LYS A 934 29.65 46.69 34.17
CA LYS A 934 29.75 47.01 35.64
C LYS A 934 28.43 46.90 36.44
N LYS A 935 28.46 46.18 37.58
CA LYS A 935 28.01 46.51 38.97
C LYS A 935 26.75 47.40 39.16
N LYS A 936 25.83 47.17 40.12
CA LYS A 936 26.00 47.02 41.61
C LYS A 936 24.66 46.52 42.31
N PRO A 937 24.40 46.51 43.67
CA PRO A 937 24.22 45.23 44.40
C PRO A 937 23.10 45.14 45.51
N THR A 938 23.14 44.08 46.34
CA THR A 938 22.56 43.89 47.72
C THR A 938 21.02 43.72 47.85
N LYS A 939 20.39 43.04 48.85
CA LYS A 939 20.69 42.37 50.17
C LYS A 939 19.43 41.50 50.54
N LYS A 940 19.34 40.53 51.48
CA LYS A 940 20.28 39.66 52.28
C LYS A 940 19.49 38.48 52.95
N GLU A 941 20.22 37.61 53.65
CA GLU A 941 19.89 36.70 54.80
C GLU A 941 18.80 37.17 55.81
N LYS A 942 18.20 36.34 56.71
CA LYS A 942 18.24 34.88 57.03
C LYS A 942 17.11 34.55 58.04
N LYS A 943 16.62 33.30 58.07
CA LYS A 943 16.75 32.45 59.27
C LYS A 943 16.73 30.97 58.87
#